data_AF-A0A4Q1A619-F1
#
_entry.id   AF-A0A4Q1A619-F1
#
_cell.length_a   1.000
_cell.length_b   1.000
_cell.length_c   1.000
_cell.angle_alpha   90.00
_cell.angle_beta   90.00
_cell.angle_gamma   90.00
#
_symmetry.space_group_name_H-M   'P 1'
#
loop_
_entity.id
_entity.type
_entity.pdbx_description
1 polymer ?
#
loop_
_entity_poly.entity_id
_entity_poly.type
_entity_poly.pdbx_seq_one_letter_code
_entity_poly.pdbx_strand_id
1 'polypeptide(L)'
;MSEEQIIEKHNELFKYLINYRKENQFFTFATRKNHNSHKENISKCRLCSGYKFQGDETYIYIPLYKIGSGHMINTIGFSVSLDKNKQSIVITTKGRTNEIELKIYEDIIKKLKELDLFEITHYDSGYTNFTFKEDDLYTNLNYYIKQFKNICDEVIKQNDFENNFFISMDDFEKNLKRLDKNFDIKEGEKVQNNEIKIPLNQILYGSPGTGKTYNTINKALEIIIEQQPNEEIKKLLEKETHTKEEREKLKAKFEEYKKAGQIEFVTFHQSYGYEEFVEGIKAETKDEKITYEVKAGIFKKLCEIAKQKNHIKFELENINFKDFLKENQKLKTLTGIDFEIISINEKVKVKNSQNNEHSLSRKSILDYLEKQDFDNTRGHFSYQPVIAKCIFEKLEPQSLEDNTIKNYVLIIDEINRGNISKIFGELITLIEPSKRIDADEEIKVKLPYSGDEFGVPQNLYIIGTMNTADRSIAPIDTALRRRFVFEEMAPNSSLLSKDKIKVQVSKDDETDTGIELDKLLEAINTRIEYLYDRDHTIGHAYLIDVKTLDDLKFAFKNKIIPLLAEYFYEDWENIDLVLNKNGMIEEEKSNSDYLKNITKINGKKIYKVSDKNWEIANFKKIYDDNVNLSKKIEVDKTDDVNSNEEQ
;
A
#
# COMPACT_ATOMS: atom_id res chain seq x y z
N MET A 1 -36.75 4.17 17.20
CA MET A 1 -36.34 3.87 15.80
C MET A 1 -36.98 2.55 15.39
N SER A 2 -37.24 2.31 14.10
CA SER A 2 -37.66 0.97 13.64
C SER A 2 -36.49 -0.02 13.75
N GLU A 3 -36.78 -1.32 13.82
CA GLU A 3 -35.72 -2.37 13.88
C GLU A 3 -34.75 -2.26 12.69
N GLU A 4 -35.24 -1.97 11.48
CA GLU A 4 -34.43 -1.75 10.29
C GLU A 4 -33.45 -0.57 10.45
N GLN A 5 -33.92 0.56 10.99
CA GLN A 5 -33.08 1.74 11.24
C GLN A 5 -31.98 1.44 12.27
N ILE A 6 -32.27 0.59 13.26
CA ILE A 6 -31.29 0.18 14.28
C ILE A 6 -30.22 -0.72 13.64
N ILE A 7 -30.62 -1.67 12.80
CA ILE A 7 -29.71 -2.54 12.04
C ILE A 7 -28.83 -1.71 11.10
N GLU A 8 -29.39 -0.72 10.41
CA GLU A 8 -28.64 0.21 9.57
C GLU A 8 -27.58 0.95 10.39
N LYS A 9 -27.95 1.45 11.58
CA LYS A 9 -27.00 2.13 12.48
C LYS A 9 -25.89 1.21 12.97
N HIS A 10 -26.19 -0.07 13.25
CA HIS A 10 -25.18 -1.08 13.55
C HIS A 10 -24.21 -1.29 12.36
N ASN A 11 -24.72 -1.36 11.14
CA ASN A 11 -23.92 -1.55 9.93
C ASN A 11 -23.05 -0.33 9.62
N GLU A 12 -23.58 0.87 9.80
CA GLU A 12 -22.85 2.13 9.63
C GLU A 12 -21.65 2.21 10.58
N LEU A 13 -21.87 1.98 11.88
CA LEU A 13 -20.81 1.97 12.89
C LEU A 13 -19.80 0.85 12.65
N PHE A 14 -20.26 -0.31 12.18
CA PHE A 14 -19.38 -1.42 11.82
C PHE A 14 -18.47 -1.08 10.64
N LYS A 15 -19.04 -0.52 9.56
CA LYS A 15 -18.27 -0.04 8.40
C LYS A 15 -17.26 1.02 8.82
N TYR A 16 -17.63 1.93 9.73
CA TYR A 16 -16.72 2.95 10.26
C TYR A 16 -15.48 2.33 10.92
N LEU A 17 -15.68 1.35 11.82
CA LEU A 17 -14.57 0.67 12.50
C LEU A 17 -13.72 -0.19 11.54
N ILE A 18 -14.35 -0.83 10.56
CA ILE A 18 -13.64 -1.60 9.52
C ILE A 18 -12.79 -0.66 8.65
N ASN A 19 -13.30 0.51 8.28
CA ASN A 19 -12.51 1.50 7.54
C ASN A 19 -11.35 2.02 8.38
N TYR A 20 -11.58 2.33 9.66
CA TYR A 20 -10.49 2.71 10.57
C TYR A 20 -9.41 1.63 10.68
N ARG A 21 -9.81 0.34 10.69
CA ARG A 21 -8.87 -0.80 10.68
C ARG A 21 -8.04 -0.90 9.40
N LYS A 22 -8.57 -0.51 8.23
CA LYS A 22 -7.79 -0.54 6.97
C LYS A 22 -6.52 0.32 7.06
N GLU A 23 -6.61 1.44 7.78
CA GLU A 23 -5.49 2.35 8.06
C GLU A 23 -4.70 1.94 9.32
N ASN A 24 -5.22 1.02 10.13
CA ASN A 24 -4.67 0.59 11.42
C ASN A 24 -4.77 -0.94 11.56
N GLN A 25 -3.90 -1.68 10.86
CA GLN A 25 -4.03 -3.14 10.67
C GLN A 25 -4.07 -3.97 11.98
N PHE A 26 -3.56 -3.45 13.09
CA PHE A 26 -3.61 -4.09 14.40
C PHE A 26 -4.82 -3.68 15.27
N PHE A 27 -5.68 -2.79 14.78
CA PHE A 27 -6.88 -2.36 15.49
C PHE A 27 -7.94 -3.46 15.49
N THR A 28 -8.26 -3.98 16.67
CA THR A 28 -9.30 -4.99 16.88
C THR A 28 -10.44 -4.45 17.75
N PHE A 29 -11.63 -5.02 17.57
CA PHE A 29 -12.81 -4.74 18.38
C PHE A 29 -13.69 -5.99 18.46
N ALA A 30 -14.56 -6.11 19.45
CA ALA A 30 -15.40 -7.28 19.59
C ALA A 30 -16.78 -7.08 18.93
N THR A 31 -17.22 -8.11 18.22
CA THR A 31 -18.53 -8.18 17.58
C THR A 31 -19.47 -9.11 18.34
N ARG A 32 -20.76 -9.11 17.99
CA ARG A 32 -21.76 -9.99 18.62
C ARG A 32 -21.43 -11.46 18.32
N LYS A 33 -21.09 -12.23 19.37
CA LYS A 33 -20.66 -13.64 19.27
C LYS A 33 -21.80 -14.69 19.35
N ASN A 34 -22.92 -14.37 20.01
CA ASN A 34 -23.94 -15.35 20.38
C ASN A 34 -25.23 -15.24 19.54
N HIS A 35 -25.76 -16.38 19.12
CA HIS A 35 -27.13 -16.59 18.62
C HIS A 35 -28.21 -16.65 19.73
N ASN A 36 -27.89 -16.31 20.98
CA ASN A 36 -28.53 -16.94 22.13
C ASN A 36 -30.07 -16.86 22.22
N SER A 37 -30.60 -18.07 22.50
CA SER A 37 -31.86 -18.46 23.13
C SER A 37 -33.16 -18.18 22.38
N HIS A 38 -33.36 -18.85 21.25
CA HIS A 38 -34.49 -19.78 21.05
C HIS A 38 -34.12 -20.61 19.81
N LYS A 39 -33.56 -21.82 20.01
CA LYS A 39 -33.24 -22.75 18.90
C LYS A 39 -34.45 -23.11 18.02
N GLU A 40 -35.64 -22.65 18.39
CA GLU A 40 -36.91 -22.96 17.75
C GLU A 40 -37.55 -21.76 17.02
N ASN A 41 -36.93 -20.56 17.03
CA ASN A 41 -37.52 -19.38 16.37
C ASN A 41 -36.47 -18.47 15.73
N ILE A 42 -36.20 -18.68 14.44
CA ILE A 42 -35.28 -17.87 13.60
C ILE A 42 -35.64 -16.37 13.64
N SER A 43 -36.91 -16.03 13.89
CA SER A 43 -37.44 -14.66 14.00
C SER A 43 -36.87 -13.82 15.15
N LYS A 44 -36.18 -14.41 16.15
CA LYS A 44 -35.62 -13.68 17.32
C LYS A 44 -34.08 -13.62 17.34
N CYS A 45 -33.42 -14.17 16.32
CA CYS A 45 -31.96 -14.18 16.26
C CYS A 45 -31.41 -12.81 15.82
N ARG A 46 -31.07 -11.92 16.76
CA ARG A 46 -30.51 -10.59 16.42
C ARG A 46 -29.25 -10.63 15.54
N LEU A 47 -28.38 -11.64 15.71
CA LEU A 47 -27.22 -11.80 14.82
C LEU A 47 -27.65 -12.14 13.38
N CYS A 48 -28.69 -12.95 13.22
CA CYS A 48 -29.28 -13.31 11.93
C CYS A 48 -30.08 -12.15 11.33
N SER A 49 -30.69 -11.32 12.18
CA SER A 49 -31.36 -10.08 11.79
C SER A 49 -30.39 -8.94 11.44
N GLY A 50 -29.07 -9.16 11.44
CA GLY A 50 -28.08 -8.17 10.97
C GLY A 50 -27.42 -7.31 12.04
N TYR A 51 -27.71 -7.49 13.33
CA TYR A 51 -27.08 -6.73 14.41
C TYR A 51 -25.60 -7.13 14.58
N LYS A 52 -24.69 -6.16 14.38
CA LYS A 52 -23.22 -6.39 14.41
C LYS A 52 -22.59 -6.31 15.80
N PHE A 53 -23.20 -5.56 16.71
CA PHE A 53 -22.68 -5.28 18.05
C PHE A 53 -23.66 -5.73 19.15
N GLN A 54 -23.26 -5.60 20.42
CA GLN A 54 -24.18 -5.81 21.53
C GLN A 54 -25.13 -4.62 21.70
N GLY A 55 -26.17 -4.79 22.52
CA GLY A 55 -27.21 -3.78 22.71
C GLY A 55 -28.63 -4.32 22.48
N ASP A 56 -29.57 -3.41 22.66
CA ASP A 56 -31.00 -3.62 22.44
C ASP A 56 -31.64 -2.47 21.66
N GLU A 57 -32.96 -2.38 21.66
CA GLU A 57 -33.71 -1.39 20.89
C GLU A 57 -33.43 0.06 21.34
N THR A 58 -32.80 0.24 22.50
CA THR A 58 -32.53 1.54 23.13
C THR A 58 -31.06 1.97 23.03
N TYR A 59 -30.13 1.04 22.75
CA TYR A 59 -28.71 1.37 22.60
C TYR A 59 -27.90 0.36 21.79
N ILE A 60 -26.79 0.84 21.22
CA ILE A 60 -25.72 0.05 20.60
C ILE A 60 -24.49 0.07 21.51
N TYR A 61 -23.81 -1.06 21.68
CA TYR A 61 -22.61 -1.17 22.53
C TYR A 61 -21.43 -1.78 21.77
N ILE A 62 -20.36 -1.00 21.64
CA ILE A 62 -19.15 -1.31 20.87
C ILE A 62 -17.96 -1.55 21.81
N PRO A 63 -17.60 -2.81 22.08
CA PRO A 63 -16.44 -3.17 22.89
C PRO A 63 -15.13 -3.19 22.08
N LEU A 64 -14.04 -2.67 22.66
CA LEU A 64 -12.68 -2.80 22.09
C LEU A 64 -11.92 -4.05 22.56
N TYR A 65 -12.35 -4.64 23.67
CA TYR A 65 -11.63 -5.72 24.36
C TYR A 65 -12.42 -7.04 24.35
N LYS A 66 -11.75 -8.15 24.67
CA LYS A 66 -12.34 -9.49 24.78
C LYS A 66 -13.57 -9.44 25.67
N ILE A 67 -14.71 -9.93 25.17
CA ILE A 67 -15.96 -10.09 25.93
C ILE A 67 -15.90 -11.40 26.74
N GLY A 68 -16.30 -11.37 28.01
CA GLY A 68 -16.29 -12.54 28.92
C GLY A 68 -17.25 -13.65 28.51
N SER A 69 -17.06 -14.84 29.09
CA SER A 69 -17.92 -16.02 28.85
C SER A 69 -19.14 -16.02 29.78
N GLY A 70 -20.35 -16.04 29.21
CA GLY A 70 -21.63 -16.10 29.94
C GLY A 70 -22.51 -14.85 29.75
N HIS A 71 -23.52 -14.65 30.60
CA HIS A 71 -24.31 -13.40 30.66
C HIS A 71 -23.51 -12.19 31.18
N MET A 72 -22.22 -12.37 31.47
CA MET A 72 -21.34 -11.32 31.97
C MET A 72 -20.42 -10.85 30.84
N ILE A 73 -20.72 -9.66 30.34
CA ILE A 73 -19.95 -8.90 29.34
C ILE A 73 -18.60 -8.55 30.00
N ASN A 74 -17.49 -8.59 29.26
CA ASN A 74 -16.31 -7.82 29.67
C ASN A 74 -16.35 -6.49 28.89
N THR A 75 -15.92 -5.36 29.42
CA THR A 75 -16.51 -4.54 30.50
C THR A 75 -16.01 -3.09 30.35
N ILE A 76 -15.63 -2.71 29.11
CA ILE A 76 -15.31 -1.37 28.64
C ILE A 76 -15.90 -1.26 27.23
N GLY A 77 -16.77 -0.30 27.00
CA GLY A 77 -17.42 -0.16 25.69
C GLY A 77 -17.99 1.21 25.44
N PHE A 78 -18.11 1.54 24.16
CA PHE A 78 -18.78 2.75 23.70
C PHE A 78 -20.26 2.46 23.48
N SER A 79 -21.10 3.13 24.26
CA SER A 79 -22.55 3.03 24.18
C SER A 79 -23.13 4.21 23.43
N VAL A 80 -23.96 3.93 22.43
CA VAL A 80 -24.74 4.92 21.68
C VAL A 80 -26.20 4.73 22.05
N SER A 81 -26.79 5.67 22.79
CA SER A 81 -28.21 5.66 23.09
C SER A 81 -29.00 6.08 21.85
N LEU A 82 -29.91 5.21 21.40
CA LEU A 82 -30.74 5.42 20.21
C LEU A 82 -31.93 6.36 20.51
N ASP A 83 -32.35 6.44 21.77
CA ASP A 83 -33.51 7.22 22.18
C ASP A 83 -33.14 8.66 22.56
N LYS A 84 -31.99 8.81 23.22
CA LYS A 84 -31.51 10.09 23.77
C LYS A 84 -30.46 10.76 22.91
N ASN A 85 -30.04 10.08 21.84
CA ASN A 85 -28.89 10.45 21.00
C ASN A 85 -27.59 10.70 21.79
N LYS A 86 -27.44 10.21 23.03
CA LYS A 86 -26.21 10.43 23.81
C LYS A 86 -25.21 9.31 23.61
N GLN A 87 -23.92 9.64 23.61
CA GLN A 87 -22.83 8.65 23.60
C GLN A 87 -22.10 8.64 24.93
N SER A 88 -21.62 7.45 25.31
CA SER A 88 -20.94 7.29 26.58
C SER A 88 -19.94 6.15 26.56
N ILE A 89 -18.89 6.25 27.37
CA ILE A 89 -17.98 5.15 27.67
C ILE A 89 -18.48 4.49 28.95
N VAL A 90 -18.80 3.21 28.87
CA VAL A 90 -19.31 2.42 29.98
C VAL A 90 -18.22 1.48 30.47
N ILE A 91 -17.92 1.55 31.77
CA ILE A 91 -17.00 0.64 32.45
C ILE A 91 -17.78 -0.10 33.54
N THR A 92 -17.66 -1.43 33.60
CA THR A 92 -18.33 -2.24 34.63
C THR A 92 -17.38 -3.19 35.33
N THR A 93 -17.51 -3.29 36.64
CA THR A 93 -16.73 -4.18 37.52
C THR A 93 -17.63 -5.23 38.18
N LYS A 94 -18.92 -5.27 37.82
CA LYS A 94 -19.90 -6.16 38.44
C LYS A 94 -19.52 -7.63 38.28
N GLY A 95 -19.46 -8.36 39.39
CA GLY A 95 -19.16 -9.79 39.42
C GLY A 95 -17.67 -10.14 39.29
N ARG A 96 -16.76 -9.15 39.35
CA ARG A 96 -15.31 -9.37 39.31
C ARG A 96 -14.74 -9.60 40.70
N THR A 97 -13.90 -10.62 40.82
CA THR A 97 -13.23 -10.99 42.08
C THR A 97 -11.70 -10.98 41.95
N ASN A 98 -11.16 -10.77 40.75
CA ASN A 98 -9.71 -10.64 40.55
C ASN A 98 -9.26 -9.23 40.92
N GLU A 99 -8.44 -9.13 41.97
CA GLU A 99 -7.96 -7.85 42.52
C GLU A 99 -7.13 -7.03 41.53
N ILE A 100 -6.32 -7.69 40.69
CA ILE A 100 -5.49 -7.01 39.67
C ILE A 100 -6.39 -6.46 38.55
N GLU A 101 -7.38 -7.23 38.12
CA GLU A 101 -8.35 -6.79 37.11
C GLU A 101 -9.17 -5.59 37.62
N LEU A 102 -9.61 -5.62 38.88
CA LEU A 102 -10.32 -4.51 39.53
C LEU A 102 -9.46 -3.25 39.58
N LYS A 103 -8.19 -3.38 39.96
CA LYS A 103 -7.24 -2.26 39.99
C LYS A 103 -7.05 -1.62 38.62
N ILE A 104 -6.96 -2.41 37.54
CA ILE A 104 -6.88 -1.89 36.17
C ILE A 104 -8.10 -1.02 35.83
N TYR A 105 -9.32 -1.47 36.16
CA TYR A 105 -10.51 -0.66 35.93
C TYR A 105 -10.51 0.62 36.76
N GLU A 106 -10.09 0.56 38.02
CA GLU A 106 -9.98 1.73 38.89
C GLU A 106 -8.99 2.76 38.35
N ASP A 107 -7.83 2.32 37.87
CA ASP A 107 -6.81 3.19 37.27
C ASP A 107 -7.32 3.85 35.99
N ILE A 108 -8.03 3.12 35.13
CA ILE A 108 -8.68 3.69 33.93
C ILE A 108 -9.75 4.72 34.34
N ILE A 109 -10.62 4.38 35.31
CA ILE A 109 -11.67 5.28 35.82
C ILE A 109 -11.06 6.56 36.39
N LYS A 110 -9.94 6.45 37.13
CA LYS A 110 -9.24 7.58 37.70
C LYS A 110 -8.68 8.51 36.62
N LYS A 111 -7.99 7.95 35.61
CA LYS A 111 -7.49 8.74 34.46
C LYS A 111 -8.62 9.46 33.72
N LEU A 112 -9.78 8.83 33.56
CA LEU A 112 -10.93 9.46 32.89
C LEU A 112 -11.59 10.56 33.71
N LYS A 113 -11.62 10.44 35.04
CA LYS A 113 -12.19 11.47 35.94
C LYS A 113 -11.41 12.78 35.89
N GLU A 114 -10.14 12.74 35.52
CA GLU A 114 -9.28 13.93 35.38
C GLU A 114 -9.58 14.73 34.09
N LEU A 115 -10.34 14.15 33.15
CA LEU A 115 -10.67 14.77 31.88
C LEU A 115 -12.01 15.51 31.96
N ASP A 116 -12.02 16.78 31.56
CA ASP A 116 -13.23 17.62 31.56
C ASP A 116 -14.18 17.35 30.37
N LEU A 117 -14.20 16.11 29.86
CA LEU A 117 -14.96 15.71 28.68
C LEU A 117 -16.31 15.05 29.01
N PHE A 118 -16.51 14.62 30.26
CA PHE A 118 -17.60 13.73 30.63
C PHE A 118 -18.51 14.27 31.75
N GLU A 119 -19.80 13.98 31.63
CA GLU A 119 -20.72 13.88 32.77
C GLU A 119 -20.63 12.44 33.32
N ILE A 120 -20.21 12.31 34.58
CA ILE A 120 -19.90 11.01 35.18
C ILE A 120 -21.04 10.57 36.10
N THR A 121 -21.59 9.39 35.84
CA THR A 121 -22.58 8.74 36.72
C THR A 121 -22.03 7.42 37.23
N HIS A 122 -22.02 7.22 38.55
CA HIS A 122 -21.62 5.96 39.18
C HIS A 122 -22.85 5.29 39.79
N TYR A 123 -22.99 3.98 39.56
CA TYR A 123 -24.07 3.17 40.13
C TYR A 123 -23.49 2.20 41.14
N ASP A 124 -24.18 2.04 42.28
CA ASP A 124 -23.79 1.12 43.39
C ASP A 124 -23.64 -0.35 42.97
N SER A 125 -24.07 -0.69 41.76
CA SER A 125 -23.95 -2.01 41.15
C SER A 125 -22.61 -2.27 40.44
N GLY A 126 -21.62 -1.38 40.56
CA GLY A 126 -20.31 -1.52 39.93
C GLY A 126 -20.32 -1.12 38.46
N TYR A 127 -21.09 -0.09 38.10
CA TYR A 127 -21.13 0.49 36.75
C TYR A 127 -20.75 1.97 36.82
N THR A 128 -19.83 2.40 35.96
CA THR A 128 -19.48 3.81 35.79
C THR A 128 -19.75 4.21 34.35
N ASN A 129 -20.54 5.26 34.18
CA ASN A 129 -20.88 5.80 32.88
C ASN A 129 -20.25 7.18 32.68
N PHE A 130 -19.44 7.32 31.64
CA PHE A 130 -18.79 8.56 31.22
C PHE A 130 -19.51 9.08 29.98
N THR A 131 -20.53 9.92 30.19
CA THR A 131 -21.35 10.47 29.11
C THR A 131 -20.64 11.67 28.52
N PHE A 132 -20.41 11.70 27.20
CA PHE A 132 -19.78 12.84 26.56
C PHE A 132 -20.66 14.09 26.73
N LYS A 133 -20.03 15.23 27.07
CA LYS A 133 -20.72 16.53 27.13
C LYS A 133 -21.14 17.02 25.74
N GLU A 134 -20.33 16.71 24.73
CA GLU A 134 -20.59 17.00 23.32
C GLU A 134 -21.46 15.91 22.68
N ASP A 135 -22.43 16.31 21.85
CA ASP A 135 -23.31 15.39 21.12
C ASP A 135 -22.90 15.26 19.64
N ASP A 136 -21.69 14.74 19.40
CA ASP A 136 -21.20 14.34 18.09
C ASP A 136 -20.69 12.90 18.13
N LEU A 137 -21.49 12.00 17.55
CA LEU A 137 -21.23 10.57 17.51
C LEU A 137 -19.85 10.21 16.94
N TYR A 138 -19.42 10.83 15.84
CA TYR A 138 -18.18 10.42 15.15
C TYR A 138 -16.95 11.06 15.78
N THR A 139 -17.08 12.28 16.29
CA THR A 139 -16.03 12.91 17.10
C THR A 139 -15.79 12.10 18.38
N ASN A 140 -16.86 11.72 19.07
CA ASN A 140 -16.80 10.89 20.30
C ASN A 140 -16.31 9.47 20.02
N LEU A 141 -16.74 8.86 18.91
CA LEU A 141 -16.26 7.54 18.48
C LEU A 141 -14.77 7.58 18.10
N ASN A 142 -14.31 8.64 17.43
CA ASN A 142 -12.89 8.84 17.14
C ASN A 142 -12.06 8.97 18.40
N TYR A 143 -12.52 9.76 19.38
CA TYR A 143 -11.88 9.85 20.68
C TYR A 143 -11.79 8.46 21.33
N TYR A 144 -12.88 7.69 21.29
CA TYR A 144 -12.95 6.34 21.85
C TYR A 144 -11.93 5.37 21.23
N ILE A 145 -11.81 5.34 19.90
CA ILE A 145 -10.92 4.38 19.21
C ILE A 145 -9.45 4.82 19.16
N LYS A 146 -9.19 6.14 19.25
CA LYS A 146 -7.82 6.71 19.19
C LYS A 146 -7.24 6.98 20.56
N GLN A 147 -7.89 7.85 21.33
CA GLN A 147 -7.32 8.37 22.58
C GLN A 147 -7.64 7.46 23.76
N PHE A 148 -8.91 7.09 23.92
CA PHE A 148 -9.34 6.26 25.03
C PHE A 148 -8.73 4.85 24.98
N LYS A 149 -8.63 4.26 23.78
CA LYS A 149 -7.96 2.97 23.59
C LYS A 149 -6.50 3.02 24.07
N ASN A 150 -5.75 4.08 23.73
CA ASN A 150 -4.37 4.23 24.17
C ASN A 150 -4.26 4.30 25.70
N ILE A 151 -5.14 5.07 26.35
CA ILE A 151 -5.19 5.17 27.82
C ILE A 151 -5.39 3.78 28.45
N CYS A 152 -6.31 2.99 27.92
CA CYS A 152 -6.58 1.64 28.40
C CYS A 152 -5.42 0.68 28.13
N ASP A 153 -4.88 0.70 26.90
CA ASP A 153 -3.77 -0.17 26.50
C ASP A 153 -2.52 0.07 27.37
N GLU A 154 -2.21 1.32 27.70
CA GLU A 154 -1.11 1.66 28.62
C GLU A 154 -1.31 1.04 30.01
N VAL A 155 -2.49 1.20 30.61
CA VAL A 155 -2.77 0.67 31.95
C VAL A 155 -2.77 -0.85 31.95
N ILE A 156 -3.32 -1.48 30.90
CA ILE A 156 -3.35 -2.95 30.77
C ILE A 156 -1.92 -3.51 30.64
N LYS A 157 -1.07 -2.91 29.79
CA LYS A 157 0.32 -3.33 29.60
C LYS A 157 1.18 -3.11 30.85
N GLN A 158 0.99 -2.02 31.56
CA GLN A 158 1.70 -1.75 32.82
C GLN A 158 1.43 -2.77 33.93
N ASN A 159 0.34 -3.54 33.80
CA ASN A 159 -0.04 -4.59 34.75
C ASN A 159 0.07 -6.00 34.13
N ASP A 160 0.75 -6.17 32.99
CA ASP A 160 0.99 -7.46 32.29
C ASP A 160 -0.27 -8.32 32.09
N PHE A 161 -1.41 -7.70 31.74
CA PHE A 161 -2.73 -8.36 31.67
C PHE A 161 -3.32 -8.41 30.25
N GLU A 162 -2.49 -8.29 29.21
CA GLU A 162 -2.89 -8.23 27.80
C GLU A 162 -3.65 -9.47 27.36
N ASN A 163 -3.23 -10.66 27.79
CA ASN A 163 -3.86 -11.92 27.41
C ASN A 163 -5.34 -12.01 27.83
N ASN A 164 -5.71 -11.27 28.87
CA ASN A 164 -7.05 -11.28 29.45
C ASN A 164 -7.97 -10.22 28.80
N PHE A 165 -7.41 -9.08 28.38
CA PHE A 165 -8.15 -7.99 27.76
C PHE A 165 -8.10 -7.99 26.22
N PHE A 166 -6.95 -8.22 25.60
CA PHE A 166 -6.77 -8.01 24.17
C PHE A 166 -7.34 -9.15 23.33
N ILE A 167 -7.99 -8.78 22.22
CA ILE A 167 -8.51 -9.71 21.23
C ILE A 167 -7.35 -10.10 20.32
N SER A 168 -7.04 -11.39 20.23
CA SER A 168 -6.02 -11.87 19.27
C SER A 168 -6.52 -11.65 17.84
N MET A 169 -5.59 -11.45 16.90
CA MET A 169 -5.92 -11.28 15.49
C MET A 169 -6.69 -12.49 14.95
N ASP A 170 -6.29 -13.71 15.32
CA ASP A 170 -7.00 -14.93 14.93
C ASP A 170 -8.44 -14.97 15.45
N ASP A 171 -8.67 -14.58 16.70
CA ASP A 171 -10.02 -14.53 17.27
C ASP A 171 -10.86 -13.44 16.59
N PHE A 172 -10.25 -12.31 16.24
CA PHE A 172 -10.92 -11.23 15.55
C PHE A 172 -11.34 -11.65 14.14
N GLU A 173 -10.42 -12.16 13.32
CA GLU A 173 -10.69 -12.61 11.95
C GLU A 173 -11.70 -13.76 11.91
N LYS A 174 -11.63 -14.69 12.87
CA LYS A 174 -12.62 -15.77 13.03
C LYS A 174 -14.02 -15.23 13.32
N ASN A 175 -14.14 -14.15 14.08
CA ASN A 175 -15.44 -13.53 14.36
C ASN A 175 -15.96 -12.69 13.19
N LEU A 176 -15.09 -12.08 12.38
CA LEU A 176 -15.48 -11.42 11.13
C LEU A 176 -16.05 -12.43 10.13
N LYS A 177 -15.36 -13.54 9.88
CA LYS A 177 -15.83 -14.62 8.97
C LYS A 177 -17.17 -15.22 9.40
N ARG A 178 -17.51 -15.17 10.70
CA ARG A 178 -18.82 -15.62 11.21
C ARG A 178 -19.95 -14.65 10.86
N LEU A 179 -19.67 -13.36 10.78
CA LEU A 179 -20.65 -12.35 10.36
C LEU A 179 -20.99 -12.49 8.86
N ASP A 180 -20.05 -12.98 8.04
CA ASP A 180 -20.25 -13.22 6.59
C ASP A 180 -21.15 -14.43 6.29
N LYS A 181 -21.12 -15.49 7.10
CA LYS A 181 -21.94 -16.71 6.85
C LYS A 181 -23.46 -16.51 6.98
N ASN A 182 -23.92 -15.42 7.58
CA ASN A 182 -25.35 -15.07 7.67
C ASN A 182 -25.76 -14.03 6.61
N PHE A 183 -24.89 -13.76 5.63
CA PHE A 183 -25.10 -12.77 4.57
C PHE A 183 -25.51 -13.49 3.28
N ASP A 184 -26.71 -14.08 3.25
CA ASP A 184 -27.35 -14.49 2.00
C ASP A 184 -27.88 -13.22 1.33
N ILE A 185 -27.07 -12.64 0.45
CA ILE A 185 -27.54 -11.65 -0.50
C ILE A 185 -28.41 -12.44 -1.50
N LYS A 186 -29.73 -12.32 -1.36
CA LYS A 186 -30.62 -12.65 -2.47
C LYS A 186 -30.19 -11.81 -3.67
N GLU A 187 -29.70 -12.49 -4.71
CA GLU A 187 -29.58 -11.94 -6.04
C GLU A 187 -30.91 -11.22 -6.38
N GLY A 188 -30.84 -9.92 -6.62
CA GLY A 188 -32.00 -9.15 -7.04
C GLY A 188 -32.34 -7.93 -6.20
N GLU A 189 -31.35 -7.14 -5.79
CA GLU A 189 -31.47 -5.68 -5.76
C GLU A 189 -30.04 -5.09 -5.86
N LYS A 190 -29.80 -4.26 -6.87
CA LYS A 190 -28.49 -3.70 -7.20
C LYS A 190 -28.02 -2.77 -6.08
N VAL A 191 -27.31 -3.33 -5.10
CA VAL A 191 -26.37 -2.57 -4.28
C VAL A 191 -25.25 -2.14 -5.22
N GLN A 192 -25.06 -0.83 -5.42
CA GLN A 192 -23.88 -0.32 -6.09
C GLN A 192 -22.64 -0.84 -5.35
N ASN A 193 -21.88 -1.69 -6.03
CA ASN A 193 -20.53 -2.07 -5.61
C ASN A 193 -19.73 -0.79 -5.37
N ASN A 194 -19.46 -0.45 -4.12
CA ASN A 194 -18.27 0.33 -3.84
C ASN A 194 -17.09 -0.64 -3.95
N GLU A 195 -16.64 -0.82 -5.19
CA GLU A 195 -15.38 -1.47 -5.54
C GLU A 195 -14.26 -0.86 -4.69
N ILE A 196 -13.39 -1.70 -4.13
CA ILE A 196 -12.14 -1.22 -3.55
C ILE A 196 -11.31 -0.72 -4.73
N LYS A 197 -11.45 0.57 -5.05
CA LYS A 197 -10.74 1.18 -6.18
C LYS A 197 -9.24 1.18 -5.89
N ILE A 198 -8.46 0.59 -6.78
CA ILE A 198 -7.00 0.58 -6.68
C ILE A 198 -6.52 2.05 -6.68
N PRO A 199 -5.64 2.47 -5.75
CA PRO A 199 -5.15 3.84 -5.72
C PRO A 199 -4.43 4.22 -7.02
N LEU A 200 -4.75 5.40 -7.57
CA LEU A 200 -4.11 5.89 -8.80
C LEU A 200 -2.61 6.18 -8.64
N ASN A 201 -2.18 6.53 -7.43
CA ASN A 201 -0.78 6.77 -7.11
C ASN A 201 -0.43 6.00 -5.84
N GLN A 202 0.56 5.12 -5.91
CA GLN A 202 1.00 4.29 -4.79
C GLN A 202 2.53 4.22 -4.72
N ILE A 203 3.08 4.11 -3.51
CA ILE A 203 4.51 3.88 -3.26
C ILE A 203 4.65 2.65 -2.38
N LEU A 204 5.31 1.62 -2.91
CA LEU A 204 5.77 0.46 -2.16
C LEU A 204 7.07 0.83 -1.45
N TYR A 205 7.08 0.84 -0.12
CA TYR A 205 8.26 1.26 0.65
C TYR A 205 8.68 0.25 1.71
N GLY A 206 9.93 0.30 2.13
CA GLY A 206 10.47 -0.57 3.19
C GLY A 206 11.94 -0.90 2.96
N SER A 207 12.47 -1.76 3.82
CA SER A 207 13.89 -2.10 3.85
C SER A 207 14.35 -2.86 2.59
N PRO A 208 15.65 -2.91 2.28
CA PRO A 208 16.18 -3.67 1.16
C PRO A 208 15.82 -5.15 1.22
N GLY A 209 15.51 -5.74 0.06
CA GLY A 209 15.22 -7.18 -0.05
C GLY A 209 13.82 -7.63 0.40
N THR A 210 12.88 -6.71 0.63
CA THR A 210 11.48 -7.05 1.00
C THR A 210 10.56 -7.32 -0.19
N GLY A 211 11.09 -7.28 -1.42
CA GLY A 211 10.35 -7.63 -2.64
C GLY A 211 9.54 -6.49 -3.26
N LYS A 212 9.86 -5.22 -3.01
CA LYS A 212 9.19 -4.05 -3.60
C LYS A 212 9.13 -4.09 -5.13
N THR A 213 10.29 -4.09 -5.78
CA THR A 213 10.40 -4.18 -7.25
C THR A 213 9.88 -5.51 -7.79
N TYR A 214 9.86 -6.57 -6.98
CA TYR A 214 9.23 -7.83 -7.37
C TYR A 214 7.70 -7.67 -7.44
N ASN A 215 7.08 -6.97 -6.48
CA ASN A 215 5.63 -6.84 -6.40
C ASN A 215 5.04 -5.78 -7.34
N THR A 216 5.84 -4.89 -7.91
CA THR A 216 5.35 -3.92 -8.94
C THR A 216 4.74 -4.63 -10.15
N ILE A 217 5.29 -5.78 -10.55
CA ILE A 217 4.71 -6.62 -11.62
C ILE A 217 3.28 -7.04 -11.26
N ASN A 218 3.07 -7.52 -10.04
CA ASN A 218 1.76 -8.01 -9.58
C ASN A 218 0.76 -6.87 -9.54
N LYS A 219 1.13 -5.74 -8.94
CA LYS A 219 0.29 -4.53 -8.86
C LYS A 219 -0.06 -3.97 -10.24
N ALA A 220 0.90 -3.91 -11.15
CA ALA A 220 0.65 -3.43 -12.52
C ALA A 220 -0.32 -4.34 -13.27
N LEU A 221 -0.17 -5.66 -13.13
CA LEU A 221 -1.10 -6.61 -13.73
C LEU A 221 -2.49 -6.51 -13.10
N GLU A 222 -2.60 -6.40 -11.78
CA GLU A 222 -3.85 -6.20 -11.04
C GLU A 222 -4.64 -4.99 -11.58
N ILE A 223 -3.96 -3.86 -11.77
CA ILE A 223 -4.54 -2.65 -12.38
C ILE A 223 -5.02 -2.90 -13.81
N ILE A 224 -4.21 -3.55 -14.63
CA ILE A 224 -4.52 -3.73 -16.05
C ILE A 224 -5.70 -4.68 -16.23
N ILE A 225 -5.76 -5.76 -15.45
CA ILE A 225 -6.83 -6.77 -15.59
C ILE A 225 -8.18 -6.30 -15.04
N GLU A 226 -8.20 -5.27 -14.18
CA GLU A 226 -9.45 -4.65 -13.72
C GLU A 226 -10.32 -4.18 -14.89
N GLN A 227 -9.70 -3.64 -15.93
CA GLN A 227 -10.39 -3.19 -17.15
C GLN A 227 -10.23 -4.16 -18.33
N GLN A 228 -9.28 -5.10 -18.25
CA GLN A 228 -9.04 -6.13 -19.26
C GLN A 228 -9.03 -7.52 -18.59
N PRO A 229 -10.20 -8.05 -18.19
CA PRO A 229 -10.29 -9.26 -17.38
C PRO A 229 -9.50 -10.44 -17.96
N ASN A 230 -8.65 -11.03 -17.12
CA ASN A 230 -7.91 -12.23 -17.44
C ASN A 230 -7.95 -13.19 -16.24
N GLU A 231 -8.83 -14.18 -16.31
CA GLU A 231 -9.09 -15.12 -15.22
C GLU A 231 -7.87 -15.97 -14.84
N GLU A 232 -6.99 -16.28 -15.80
CA GLU A 232 -5.76 -17.02 -15.50
C GLU A 232 -4.82 -16.17 -14.65
N ILE A 233 -4.57 -14.93 -15.08
CA ILE A 233 -3.69 -14.01 -14.36
C ILE A 233 -4.29 -13.63 -13.02
N LYS A 234 -5.60 -13.39 -12.95
CA LYS A 234 -6.31 -13.10 -11.70
C LYS A 234 -6.10 -14.20 -10.66
N LYS A 235 -6.33 -15.47 -11.04
CA LYS A 235 -6.09 -16.63 -10.16
C LYS A 235 -4.63 -16.77 -9.73
N LEU A 236 -3.68 -16.39 -10.58
CA LEU A 236 -2.27 -16.38 -10.20
C LEU A 236 -1.99 -15.27 -9.18
N LEU A 237 -2.52 -14.06 -9.37
CA LEU A 237 -2.33 -12.93 -8.46
C LEU A 237 -2.96 -13.14 -7.08
N GLU A 238 -4.03 -13.94 -6.99
CA GLU A 238 -4.67 -14.31 -5.71
C GLU A 238 -3.83 -15.25 -4.83
N LYS A 239 -2.77 -15.87 -5.37
CA LYS A 239 -1.88 -16.75 -4.61
C LYS A 239 -0.87 -15.96 -3.78
N GLU A 240 -0.69 -16.36 -2.51
CA GLU A 240 0.34 -15.80 -1.63
C GLU A 240 1.77 -16.06 -2.13
N THR A 241 1.99 -17.20 -2.79
CA THR A 241 3.30 -17.60 -3.32
C THR A 241 3.18 -18.18 -4.72
N HIS A 242 4.14 -17.86 -5.57
CA HIS A 242 4.21 -18.34 -6.95
C HIS A 242 5.36 -19.33 -7.10
N THR A 243 5.09 -20.44 -7.78
CA THR A 243 6.15 -21.30 -8.31
C THR A 243 6.97 -20.54 -9.36
N LYS A 244 8.16 -21.05 -9.71
CA LYS A 244 9.01 -20.43 -10.74
C LYS A 244 8.28 -20.27 -12.08
N GLU A 245 7.53 -21.30 -12.50
CA GLU A 245 6.78 -21.28 -13.75
C GLU A 245 5.65 -20.24 -13.72
N GLU A 246 4.87 -20.18 -12.63
CA GLU A 246 3.82 -19.19 -12.46
C GLU A 246 4.37 -17.76 -12.48
N ARG A 247 5.55 -17.57 -11.87
CA ARG A 247 6.23 -16.28 -11.90
C ARG A 247 6.71 -15.92 -13.30
N GLU A 248 7.20 -16.88 -14.08
CA GLU A 248 7.55 -16.68 -15.48
C GLU A 248 6.33 -16.28 -16.32
N LYS A 249 5.15 -16.85 -16.05
CA LYS A 249 3.89 -16.44 -16.72
C LYS A 249 3.50 -15.00 -16.40
N LEU A 250 3.53 -14.60 -15.12
CA LEU A 250 3.26 -13.21 -14.72
C LEU A 250 4.24 -12.24 -15.38
N LYS A 251 5.54 -12.57 -15.38
CA LYS A 251 6.57 -11.77 -16.07
C LYS A 251 6.34 -11.67 -17.58
N ALA A 252 6.01 -12.77 -18.23
CA ALA A 252 5.74 -12.78 -19.66
C ALA A 252 4.55 -11.87 -20.00
N LYS A 253 3.49 -11.92 -19.18
CA LYS A 253 2.31 -11.06 -19.38
C LYS A 253 2.62 -9.58 -19.12
N PHE A 254 3.42 -9.29 -18.11
CA PHE A 254 3.91 -7.94 -17.85
C PHE A 254 4.71 -7.37 -19.03
N GLU A 255 5.64 -8.17 -19.59
CA GLU A 255 6.43 -7.78 -20.76
C GLU A 255 5.57 -7.59 -22.02
N GLU A 256 4.49 -8.35 -22.18
CA GLU A 256 3.51 -8.14 -23.24
C GLU A 256 2.86 -6.75 -23.14
N TYR A 257 2.37 -6.36 -21.96
CA TYR A 257 1.76 -5.04 -21.75
C TYR A 257 2.76 -3.89 -21.85
N LYS A 258 4.01 -4.12 -21.42
CA LYS A 258 5.11 -3.17 -21.61
C LYS A 258 5.41 -2.95 -23.10
N LYS A 259 5.55 -4.03 -23.88
CA LYS A 259 5.74 -3.94 -25.35
C LYS A 259 4.56 -3.28 -26.06
N ALA A 260 3.35 -3.45 -25.53
CA ALA A 260 2.14 -2.78 -26.02
C ALA A 260 2.04 -1.30 -25.65
N GLY A 261 2.99 -0.77 -24.85
CA GLY A 261 2.99 0.62 -24.37
C GLY A 261 1.94 0.92 -23.30
N GLN A 262 1.37 -0.11 -22.65
CA GLN A 262 0.46 0.07 -21.51
C GLN A 262 1.21 0.24 -20.18
N ILE A 263 2.42 -0.35 -20.08
CA ILE A 263 3.29 -0.21 -18.92
C ILE A 263 4.58 0.47 -19.34
N GLU A 264 4.96 1.53 -18.62
CA GLU A 264 6.31 2.09 -18.67
C GLU A 264 7.02 1.85 -17.35
N PHE A 265 8.31 1.53 -17.41
CA PHE A 265 9.15 1.30 -16.23
C PHE A 265 10.37 2.19 -16.31
N VAL A 266 10.57 3.03 -15.30
CA VAL A 266 11.71 3.92 -15.17
C VAL A 266 12.33 3.80 -13.79
N THR A 267 13.61 4.11 -13.68
CA THR A 267 14.34 4.20 -12.41
C THR A 267 14.85 5.61 -12.23
N PHE A 268 14.55 6.24 -11.09
CA PHE A 268 15.06 7.57 -10.80
C PHE A 268 16.50 7.52 -10.28
N HIS A 269 17.28 8.51 -10.70
CA HIS A 269 18.65 8.74 -10.24
C HIS A 269 18.88 10.24 -10.09
N GLN A 270 19.98 10.63 -9.43
CA GLN A 270 20.24 12.03 -9.06
C GLN A 270 20.27 13.01 -10.26
N SER A 271 20.66 12.54 -11.44
CA SER A 271 20.67 13.33 -12.68
C SER A 271 19.38 13.25 -13.51
N TYR A 272 18.39 12.45 -13.11
CA TYR A 272 17.12 12.35 -13.82
C TYR A 272 16.31 13.63 -13.61
N GLY A 273 15.76 14.21 -14.69
CA GLY A 273 15.15 15.53 -14.65
C GLY A 273 13.81 15.63 -15.37
N TYR A 274 13.31 16.87 -15.41
CA TYR A 274 12.07 17.22 -16.10
C TYR A 274 12.12 16.91 -17.60
N GLU A 275 13.29 17.13 -18.23
CA GLU A 275 13.46 17.00 -19.68
C GLU A 275 13.31 15.55 -20.18
N GLU A 276 13.71 14.57 -19.38
CA GLU A 276 13.53 13.15 -19.67
C GLU A 276 12.12 12.66 -19.33
N PHE A 277 11.51 13.24 -18.29
CA PHE A 277 10.25 12.77 -17.74
C PHE A 277 9.03 13.38 -18.40
N VAL A 278 9.01 14.70 -18.59
CA VAL A 278 7.87 15.46 -19.10
C VAL A 278 8.10 15.92 -20.54
N GLU A 279 9.02 16.85 -20.76
CA GLU A 279 9.45 17.30 -22.08
C GLU A 279 10.74 18.10 -22.01
N GLY A 280 11.55 18.00 -23.06
CA GLY A 280 12.80 18.73 -23.15
C GLY A 280 13.21 19.02 -24.58
N ILE A 281 14.07 20.02 -24.76
CA ILE A 281 14.61 20.40 -26.06
C ILE A 281 15.72 19.41 -26.41
N LYS A 282 15.60 18.73 -27.55
CA LYS A 282 16.66 17.86 -28.08
C LYS A 282 17.18 18.40 -29.40
N ALA A 283 18.50 18.40 -29.53
CA ALA A 283 19.18 18.71 -30.77
C ALA A 283 19.15 17.49 -31.70
N GLU A 284 18.66 17.68 -32.93
CA GLU A 284 18.76 16.71 -34.02
C GLU A 284 19.50 17.33 -35.20
N THR A 285 20.42 16.56 -35.79
CA THR A 285 21.08 16.94 -37.03
C THR A 285 20.24 16.45 -38.21
N LYS A 286 19.63 17.38 -38.94
CA LYS A 286 18.98 17.13 -40.23
C LYS A 286 19.74 17.92 -41.29
N ASP A 287 20.22 17.24 -42.33
CA ASP A 287 20.97 17.84 -43.45
C ASP A 287 22.14 18.75 -43.02
N GLU A 288 23.01 18.23 -42.13
CA GLU A 288 24.17 18.95 -41.56
C GLU A 288 23.83 20.23 -40.75
N LYS A 289 22.54 20.49 -40.49
CA LYS A 289 22.06 21.58 -39.64
C LYS A 289 21.51 21.05 -38.33
N ILE A 290 21.89 21.69 -37.24
CA ILE A 290 21.36 21.40 -35.90
C ILE A 290 19.99 22.07 -35.78
N THR A 291 18.96 21.25 -35.55
CA THR A 291 17.60 21.69 -35.24
C THR A 291 17.26 21.35 -33.79
N TYR A 292 16.53 22.23 -33.12
CA TYR A 292 16.12 22.03 -31.73
C TYR A 292 14.61 21.76 -31.72
N GLU A 293 14.22 20.55 -31.34
CA GLU A 293 12.82 20.13 -31.27
C GLU A 293 12.46 19.79 -29.82
N VAL A 294 11.28 20.22 -29.38
CA VAL A 294 10.73 19.82 -28.08
C VAL A 294 10.26 18.37 -28.22
N LYS A 295 10.80 17.48 -27.37
CA LYS A 295 10.40 16.07 -27.35
C LYS A 295 9.72 15.72 -26.04
N ALA A 296 8.62 15.00 -26.15
CA ALA A 296 7.92 14.45 -25.00
C ALA A 296 8.79 13.41 -24.26
N GLY A 297 8.85 13.56 -22.95
CA GLY A 297 9.39 12.60 -22.00
C GLY A 297 8.44 11.44 -21.76
N ILE A 298 8.86 10.50 -20.91
CA ILE A 298 8.17 9.22 -20.73
C ILE A 298 6.76 9.38 -20.14
N PHE A 299 6.57 10.31 -19.19
CA PHE A 299 5.30 10.57 -18.54
C PHE A 299 4.32 11.24 -19.50
N LYS A 300 4.76 12.29 -20.21
CA LYS A 300 3.93 12.98 -21.20
C LYS A 300 3.46 12.03 -22.29
N LYS A 301 4.37 11.20 -22.84
CA LYS A 301 4.04 10.18 -23.85
C LYS A 301 2.98 9.21 -23.35
N LEU A 302 3.15 8.66 -22.14
CA LEU A 302 2.20 7.71 -21.60
C LEU A 302 0.84 8.36 -21.33
N CYS A 303 0.79 9.60 -20.83
CA CYS A 303 -0.45 10.36 -20.69
C CYS A 303 -1.15 10.58 -22.04
N GLU A 304 -0.42 10.92 -23.10
CA GLU A 304 -1.00 11.11 -24.44
C GLU A 304 -1.58 9.81 -25.00
N ILE A 305 -0.89 8.68 -24.84
CA ILE A 305 -1.38 7.35 -25.25
C ILE A 305 -2.64 6.98 -24.45
N ALA A 306 -2.62 7.22 -23.14
CA ALA A 306 -3.73 6.92 -22.25
C ALA A 306 -5.00 7.73 -22.58
N LYS A 307 -4.85 8.98 -23.07
CA LYS A 307 -5.96 9.78 -23.60
C LYS A 307 -6.48 9.26 -24.93
N GLN A 308 -5.59 8.99 -25.88
CA GLN A 308 -5.96 8.68 -27.28
C GLN A 308 -6.86 7.45 -27.41
N LYS A 309 -6.70 6.44 -26.54
CA LYS A 309 -7.50 5.21 -26.60
C LYS A 309 -8.81 5.25 -25.79
N ASN A 310 -9.10 6.35 -25.11
CA ASN A 310 -10.40 6.61 -24.47
C ASN A 310 -11.37 7.38 -25.39
N HIS A 311 -10.90 7.85 -26.55
CA HIS A 311 -11.77 8.46 -27.55
C HIS A 311 -12.63 7.38 -28.23
N ILE A 312 -13.95 7.52 -28.09
CA ILE A 312 -14.95 6.73 -28.82
C ILE A 312 -14.57 6.71 -30.32
N LYS A 313 -14.22 5.54 -30.86
CA LYS A 313 -13.95 5.40 -32.30
C LYS A 313 -15.26 5.45 -33.08
N PHE A 314 -15.32 6.35 -34.06
CA PHE A 314 -16.38 6.42 -35.06
C PHE A 314 -15.84 6.00 -36.43
N GLU A 315 -16.68 5.41 -37.26
CA GLU A 315 -16.34 5.15 -38.66
C GLU A 315 -16.45 6.44 -39.47
N LEU A 316 -15.33 7.14 -39.61
CA LEU A 316 -15.29 8.46 -40.24
C LEU A 316 -14.98 8.43 -41.74
N GLU A 317 -14.49 7.29 -42.27
CA GLU A 317 -14.02 7.16 -43.66
C GLU A 317 -15.13 7.38 -44.70
N ASN A 318 -16.41 7.21 -44.35
CA ASN A 318 -17.55 7.39 -45.25
C ASN A 318 -18.68 8.28 -44.68
N ILE A 319 -18.39 9.08 -43.64
CA ILE A 319 -19.41 9.88 -42.99
C ILE A 319 -20.02 10.93 -43.94
N ASN A 320 -21.34 10.91 -44.11
CA ASN A 320 -22.06 11.92 -44.87
C ASN A 320 -22.53 13.05 -43.94
N PHE A 321 -21.95 14.24 -44.12
CA PHE A 321 -22.24 15.38 -43.25
C PHE A 321 -23.70 15.87 -43.35
N LYS A 322 -24.42 15.56 -44.44
CA LYS A 322 -25.84 15.92 -44.59
C LYS A 322 -26.75 15.17 -43.61
N ASP A 323 -26.29 14.05 -43.06
CA ASP A 323 -27.06 13.27 -42.09
C ASP A 323 -27.07 13.96 -40.72
N PHE A 324 -26.07 14.82 -40.46
CA PHE A 324 -25.84 15.46 -39.16
C PHE A 324 -26.06 16.98 -39.18
N LEU A 325 -25.87 17.61 -40.33
CA LEU A 325 -25.96 19.07 -40.53
C LEU A 325 -27.09 19.39 -41.51
N LYS A 326 -27.73 20.56 -41.32
CA LYS A 326 -28.76 21.07 -42.24
C LYS A 326 -28.31 22.37 -42.89
N GLU A 327 -28.69 22.58 -44.14
CA GLU A 327 -28.57 23.89 -44.78
C GLU A 327 -29.50 24.90 -44.06
N ASN A 328 -29.04 26.15 -43.95
CA ASN A 328 -29.63 27.22 -43.13
C ASN A 328 -29.61 26.96 -41.61
N GLN A 329 -28.81 25.99 -41.15
CA GLN A 329 -28.60 25.78 -39.72
C GLN A 329 -27.72 26.90 -39.16
N LYS A 330 -28.24 27.60 -38.15
CA LYS A 330 -27.50 28.64 -37.42
C LYS A 330 -26.77 28.04 -36.23
N LEU A 331 -25.50 28.42 -36.09
CA LEU A 331 -24.58 27.95 -35.06
C LEU A 331 -23.78 29.13 -34.50
N LYS A 332 -23.21 28.95 -33.31
CA LYS A 332 -22.31 29.93 -32.69
C LYS A 332 -20.90 29.38 -32.63
N THR A 333 -19.94 30.20 -33.01
CA THR A 333 -18.51 29.90 -32.78
C THR A 333 -18.20 29.82 -31.29
N LEU A 334 -17.03 29.29 -30.93
CA LEU A 334 -16.56 29.22 -29.53
C LEU A 334 -16.51 30.60 -28.84
N THR A 335 -16.35 31.68 -29.61
CA THR A 335 -16.35 33.07 -29.14
C THR A 335 -17.75 33.72 -29.13
N GLY A 336 -18.81 32.96 -29.45
CA GLY A 336 -20.20 33.39 -29.40
C GLY A 336 -20.72 34.08 -30.66
N ILE A 337 -19.93 34.17 -31.73
CA ILE A 337 -20.34 34.80 -33.00
C ILE A 337 -21.22 33.86 -33.81
N ASP A 338 -22.37 34.38 -34.28
CA ASP A 338 -23.33 33.64 -35.11
C ASP A 338 -22.81 33.43 -36.55
N PHE A 339 -23.00 32.21 -37.04
CA PHE A 339 -22.79 31.81 -38.43
C PHE A 339 -23.87 30.82 -38.89
N GLU A 340 -24.01 30.66 -40.20
CA GLU A 340 -25.02 29.82 -40.84
C GLU A 340 -24.40 28.88 -41.86
N ILE A 341 -24.85 27.63 -41.91
CA ILE A 341 -24.40 26.65 -42.91
C ILE A 341 -25.17 26.90 -44.21
N ILE A 342 -24.43 27.20 -45.30
CA ILE A 342 -25.03 27.51 -46.61
C ILE A 342 -25.20 26.25 -47.45
N SER A 343 -24.16 25.41 -47.51
CA SER A 343 -24.15 24.21 -48.36
C SER A 343 -23.25 23.13 -47.79
N ILE A 344 -23.67 21.87 -47.91
CA ILE A 344 -22.92 20.71 -47.41
C ILE A 344 -22.62 19.78 -48.59
N ASN A 345 -21.51 20.01 -49.29
CA ASN A 345 -21.08 19.17 -50.42
C ASN A 345 -19.67 18.58 -50.13
N GLU A 346 -18.75 18.58 -51.12
CA GLU A 346 -17.33 18.23 -50.91
C GLU A 346 -16.63 19.13 -49.87
N LYS A 347 -17.16 20.34 -49.68
CA LYS A 347 -16.77 21.28 -48.63
C LYS A 347 -18.03 21.77 -47.92
N VAL A 348 -17.89 22.13 -46.65
CA VAL A 348 -18.95 22.81 -45.90
C VAL A 348 -18.77 24.31 -46.10
N LYS A 349 -19.76 24.99 -46.66
CA LYS A 349 -19.75 26.45 -46.76
C LYS A 349 -20.54 27.06 -45.62
N VAL A 350 -19.98 28.08 -45.00
CA VAL A 350 -20.61 28.83 -43.92
C VAL A 350 -20.62 30.32 -44.21
N LYS A 351 -21.62 31.02 -43.69
CA LYS A 351 -21.79 32.47 -43.79
C LYS A 351 -21.72 33.07 -42.40
N ASN A 352 -20.89 34.09 -42.21
CA ASN A 352 -20.87 34.82 -40.94
C ASN A 352 -21.94 35.92 -40.89
N SER A 353 -22.11 36.56 -39.73
CA SER A 353 -23.04 37.68 -39.52
C SER A 353 -22.82 38.89 -40.44
N GLN A 354 -21.64 39.02 -41.07
CA GLN A 354 -21.29 40.07 -42.02
C GLN A 354 -21.52 39.68 -43.49
N ASN A 355 -22.20 38.56 -43.73
CA ASN A 355 -22.42 37.98 -45.06
C ASN A 355 -21.16 37.46 -45.78
N ASN A 356 -20.01 37.32 -45.11
CA ASN A 356 -18.83 36.72 -45.71
C ASN A 356 -18.94 35.19 -45.70
N GLU A 357 -18.65 34.58 -46.85
CA GLU A 357 -18.66 33.13 -47.03
C GLU A 357 -17.28 32.52 -46.81
N HIS A 358 -17.23 31.41 -46.08
CA HIS A 358 -16.02 30.62 -45.86
C HIS A 358 -16.27 29.17 -46.25
N SER A 359 -15.26 28.53 -46.85
CA SER A 359 -15.34 27.12 -47.25
C SER A 359 -14.38 26.27 -46.43
N LEU A 360 -14.92 25.25 -45.78
CA LEU A 360 -14.22 24.36 -44.85
C LEU A 360 -13.99 23.01 -45.53
N SER A 361 -12.76 22.51 -45.50
CA SER A 361 -12.45 21.19 -46.06
C SER A 361 -13.00 20.09 -45.15
N ARG A 362 -13.53 19.01 -45.73
CA ARG A 362 -13.98 17.83 -44.96
C ARG A 362 -12.86 17.30 -44.07
N LYS A 363 -11.64 17.17 -44.63
CA LYS A 363 -10.43 16.75 -43.88
C LYS A 363 -10.21 17.58 -42.62
N SER A 364 -10.38 18.90 -42.66
CA SER A 364 -10.19 19.73 -41.47
C SER A 364 -11.24 19.48 -40.39
N ILE A 365 -12.48 19.17 -40.75
CA ILE A 365 -13.55 18.85 -39.79
C ILE A 365 -13.36 17.43 -39.24
N LEU A 366 -12.94 16.49 -40.10
CA LEU A 366 -12.62 15.11 -39.69
C LEU A 366 -11.45 15.07 -38.70
N ASP A 367 -10.42 15.90 -38.88
CA ASP A 367 -9.28 15.97 -37.95
C ASP A 367 -9.72 16.34 -36.51
N TYR A 368 -10.72 17.24 -36.37
CA TYR A 368 -11.31 17.57 -35.08
C TYR A 368 -12.20 16.45 -34.53
N LEU A 369 -12.93 15.73 -35.38
CA LEU A 369 -13.74 14.56 -34.98
C LEU A 369 -12.85 13.40 -34.51
N GLU A 370 -11.76 13.10 -35.21
CA GLU A 370 -10.80 12.05 -34.84
C GLU A 370 -10.11 12.34 -33.52
N LYS A 371 -9.75 13.60 -33.28
CA LYS A 371 -9.07 14.05 -32.06
C LYS A 371 -10.01 14.39 -30.92
N GLN A 372 -11.32 14.43 -31.18
CA GLN A 372 -12.36 14.91 -30.26
C GLN A 372 -12.01 16.26 -29.60
N ASP A 373 -11.39 17.15 -30.37
CA ASP A 373 -10.79 18.41 -29.92
C ASP A 373 -11.73 19.59 -30.22
N PHE A 374 -12.86 19.69 -29.53
CA PHE A 374 -13.92 20.65 -29.89
C PHE A 374 -13.78 22.04 -29.30
N ASP A 375 -12.85 22.23 -28.38
CA ASP A 375 -12.72 23.47 -27.62
C ASP A 375 -11.50 24.31 -28.06
N ASN A 376 -10.64 23.78 -28.93
CA ASN A 376 -9.46 24.47 -29.44
C ASN A 376 -9.62 24.89 -30.91
N THR A 377 -8.99 26.02 -31.27
CA THR A 377 -8.95 26.52 -32.65
C THR A 377 -7.56 26.40 -33.25
N ARG A 378 -7.43 25.62 -34.31
CA ARG A 378 -6.25 25.57 -35.19
C ARG A 378 -6.48 26.49 -36.40
N GLY A 379 -6.03 27.74 -36.31
CA GLY A 379 -6.06 28.73 -37.39
C GLY A 379 -7.11 29.86 -37.22
N HIS A 380 -7.27 30.69 -38.26
CA HIS A 380 -8.01 31.97 -38.20
C HIS A 380 -9.55 31.86 -38.11
N PHE A 381 -10.13 30.68 -38.32
CA PHE A 381 -11.58 30.50 -38.36
C PHE A 381 -12.03 29.41 -37.37
N SER A 382 -12.95 29.77 -36.49
CA SER A 382 -13.43 28.97 -35.35
C SER A 382 -14.69 28.15 -35.66
N TYR A 383 -14.91 27.78 -36.94
CA TYR A 383 -16.13 27.10 -37.38
C TYR A 383 -16.01 25.58 -37.31
N GLN A 384 -14.84 25.04 -37.69
CA GLN A 384 -14.55 23.61 -37.76
C GLN A 384 -14.80 22.85 -36.45
N PRO A 385 -14.29 23.30 -35.27
CA PRO A 385 -14.50 22.56 -34.02
C PRO A 385 -15.98 22.52 -33.62
N VAL A 386 -16.74 23.59 -33.86
CA VAL A 386 -18.19 23.65 -33.56
C VAL A 386 -18.98 22.72 -34.48
N ILE A 387 -18.64 22.71 -35.77
CA ILE A 387 -19.28 21.80 -36.74
C ILE A 387 -18.94 20.35 -36.42
N ALA A 388 -17.68 20.06 -36.08
CA ALA A 388 -17.24 18.74 -35.64
C ALA A 388 -18.01 18.30 -34.38
N LYS A 389 -18.16 19.17 -33.38
CA LYS A 389 -18.96 18.90 -32.17
C LYS A 389 -20.42 18.58 -32.50
N CYS A 390 -21.04 19.36 -33.38
CA CYS A 390 -22.43 19.12 -33.80
C CYS A 390 -22.61 17.78 -34.53
N ILE A 391 -21.59 17.32 -35.27
CA ILE A 391 -21.59 15.99 -35.89
C ILE A 391 -21.40 14.92 -34.81
N PHE A 392 -20.44 15.12 -33.91
CA PHE A 392 -20.11 14.20 -32.82
C PHE A 392 -21.31 13.92 -31.90
N GLU A 393 -22.05 14.94 -31.48
CA GLU A 393 -23.24 14.80 -30.62
C GLU A 393 -24.37 13.96 -31.24
N LYS A 394 -24.32 13.74 -32.56
CA LYS A 394 -25.34 13.01 -33.32
C LYS A 394 -24.82 11.69 -33.90
N LEU A 395 -23.54 11.39 -33.73
CA LEU A 395 -22.95 10.14 -34.19
C LEU A 395 -23.34 9.02 -33.24
N GLU A 396 -23.90 7.94 -33.77
CA GLU A 396 -24.05 6.71 -33.01
C GLU A 396 -22.67 6.03 -32.91
N PRO A 397 -22.18 5.70 -31.70
CA PRO A 397 -20.94 4.95 -31.56
C PRO A 397 -21.10 3.60 -32.26
N GLN A 398 -20.09 3.16 -33.02
CA GLN A 398 -20.09 1.78 -33.51
C GLN A 398 -20.18 0.84 -32.30
N SER A 399 -21.02 -0.19 -32.40
CA SER A 399 -20.96 -1.36 -31.52
C SER A 399 -19.68 -2.15 -31.84
N LEU A 400 -18.54 -1.65 -31.38
CA LEU A 400 -17.28 -2.38 -31.36
C LEU A 400 -17.17 -3.06 -30.01
N GLU A 401 -16.99 -4.38 -30.02
CA GLU A 401 -16.79 -5.25 -28.87
C GLU A 401 -15.53 -4.92 -28.02
N ASP A 402 -14.93 -3.73 -28.15
CA ASP A 402 -13.63 -3.41 -27.54
C ASP A 402 -13.42 -1.91 -27.19
N ASN A 403 -14.49 -1.18 -26.85
CA ASN A 403 -14.40 0.15 -26.22
C ASN A 403 -14.15 0.06 -24.70
N THR A 404 -13.31 -0.88 -24.25
CA THR A 404 -12.92 -0.97 -22.85
C THR A 404 -11.88 0.11 -22.54
N ILE A 405 -12.18 0.99 -21.58
CA ILE A 405 -11.24 2.00 -21.06
C ILE A 405 -10.01 1.24 -20.55
N LYS A 406 -8.85 1.42 -21.16
CA LYS A 406 -7.65 0.67 -20.76
C LYS A 406 -6.92 1.41 -19.65
N ASN A 407 -6.53 0.68 -18.61
CA ASN A 407 -5.61 1.20 -17.60
C ASN A 407 -4.16 1.18 -18.12
N TYR A 408 -3.42 2.22 -17.80
CA TYR A 408 -2.00 2.39 -18.09
C TYR A 408 -1.23 2.49 -16.79
N VAL A 409 0.01 2.00 -16.75
CA VAL A 409 0.80 1.96 -15.53
C VAL A 409 2.18 2.55 -15.76
N LEU A 410 2.56 3.54 -14.97
CA LEU A 410 3.93 4.02 -14.85
C LEU A 410 4.55 3.47 -13.57
N ILE A 411 5.60 2.67 -13.70
CA ILE A 411 6.41 2.21 -12.56
C ILE A 411 7.64 3.10 -12.46
N ILE A 412 7.85 3.68 -11.27
CA ILE A 412 9.00 4.52 -10.91
C ILE A 412 9.78 3.82 -9.81
N ASP A 413 10.81 3.07 -10.19
CA ASP A 413 11.71 2.41 -9.26
C ASP A 413 12.65 3.43 -8.61
N GLU A 414 12.94 3.24 -7.32
CA GLU A 414 13.81 4.12 -6.54
C GLU A 414 13.36 5.60 -6.59
N ILE A 415 12.06 5.85 -6.44
CA ILE A 415 11.43 7.16 -6.62
C ILE A 415 12.09 8.27 -5.79
N ASN A 416 12.63 7.92 -4.63
CA ASN A 416 13.30 8.85 -3.73
C ASN A 416 14.72 9.24 -4.19
N ARG A 417 15.40 8.46 -5.05
CA ARG A 417 16.77 8.77 -5.51
C ARG A 417 16.87 9.97 -6.46
N GLY A 418 15.73 10.44 -6.99
CA GLY A 418 15.63 11.65 -7.80
C GLY A 418 15.06 12.83 -7.02
N ASN A 419 15.34 14.07 -7.45
CA ASN A 419 14.62 15.23 -6.94
C ASN A 419 13.22 15.27 -7.54
N ILE A 420 12.26 14.61 -6.87
CA ILE A 420 10.90 14.41 -7.39
C ILE A 420 10.23 15.74 -7.74
N SER A 421 10.39 16.78 -6.91
CA SER A 421 9.82 18.11 -7.17
C SER A 421 10.38 18.72 -8.47
N LYS A 422 11.67 18.54 -8.75
CA LYS A 422 12.28 18.98 -10.02
C LYS A 422 11.85 18.13 -11.21
N ILE A 423 11.68 16.81 -11.01
CA ILE A 423 11.30 15.88 -12.07
C ILE A 423 9.85 16.08 -12.50
N PHE A 424 8.92 16.18 -11.55
CA PHE A 424 7.50 16.41 -11.84
C PHE A 424 7.18 17.87 -12.18
N GLY A 425 7.98 18.83 -11.69
CA GLY A 425 7.72 20.26 -11.89
C GLY A 425 6.31 20.66 -11.44
N GLU A 426 5.59 21.34 -12.32
CA GLU A 426 4.20 21.75 -12.13
C GLU A 426 3.18 20.59 -12.14
N LEU A 427 3.57 19.42 -12.66
CA LEU A 427 2.67 18.27 -12.80
C LEU A 427 2.39 17.55 -11.49
N ILE A 428 3.14 17.88 -10.44
CA ILE A 428 2.93 17.32 -9.11
C ILE A 428 1.49 17.55 -8.59
N THR A 429 0.83 18.63 -9.01
CA THR A 429 -0.57 18.88 -8.65
C THR A 429 -1.53 18.04 -9.48
N LEU A 430 -1.18 17.76 -10.74
CA LEU A 430 -2.05 17.06 -11.69
C LEU A 430 -2.18 15.57 -11.43
N ILE A 431 -1.24 14.97 -10.69
CA ILE A 431 -1.34 13.56 -10.31
C ILE A 431 -2.41 13.32 -9.24
N GLU A 432 -2.90 14.35 -8.54
CA GLU A 432 -3.98 14.22 -7.56
C GLU A 432 -5.26 13.67 -8.21
N PRO A 433 -5.93 12.66 -7.63
CA PRO A 433 -7.11 12.02 -8.23
C PRO A 433 -8.22 13.00 -8.65
N SER A 434 -8.50 14.04 -7.87
CA SER A 434 -9.54 15.02 -8.21
C SER A 434 -9.14 16.00 -9.32
N LYS A 435 -7.83 16.16 -9.59
CA LYS A 435 -7.30 17.16 -10.53
C LYS A 435 -7.01 16.61 -11.93
N ARG A 436 -7.14 15.30 -12.10
CA ARG A 436 -6.95 14.60 -13.37
C ARG A 436 -8.11 14.88 -14.34
N ILE A 437 -7.86 14.64 -15.62
CA ILE A 437 -8.86 14.83 -16.70
C ILE A 437 -10.10 13.98 -16.41
N ASP A 438 -11.28 14.53 -16.64
CA ASP A 438 -12.58 13.89 -16.38
C ASP A 438 -12.94 13.72 -14.88
N ALA A 439 -12.23 14.36 -13.96
CA ALA A 439 -12.65 14.47 -12.55
C ALA A 439 -13.32 15.82 -12.21
N ASP A 440 -14.03 15.82 -11.07
CA ASP A 440 -14.81 16.97 -10.56
C ASP A 440 -14.02 18.28 -10.48
N GLU A 441 -12.71 18.20 -10.22
CA GLU A 441 -11.83 19.37 -10.11
C GLU A 441 -10.70 19.36 -11.14
N GLU A 442 -10.98 18.89 -12.37
CA GLU A 442 -10.00 18.82 -13.47
C GLU A 442 -9.15 20.10 -13.61
N ILE A 443 -7.83 19.92 -13.67
CA ILE A 443 -6.86 20.99 -13.94
C ILE A 443 -6.00 20.61 -15.14
N LYS A 444 -5.78 21.59 -16.03
CA LYS A 444 -4.74 21.56 -17.05
C LYS A 444 -3.71 22.66 -16.78
N VAL A 445 -2.46 22.39 -17.12
CA VAL A 445 -1.37 23.38 -17.04
C VAL A 445 -0.78 23.59 -18.42
N LYS A 446 -0.18 24.76 -18.65
CA LYS A 446 0.56 25.04 -19.87
C LYS A 446 2.02 24.64 -19.68
N LEU A 447 2.52 23.74 -20.50
CA LEU A 447 3.89 23.25 -20.40
C LEU A 447 4.90 24.34 -20.85
N PRO A 448 6.07 24.45 -20.19
CA PRO A 448 7.00 25.56 -20.38
C PRO A 448 7.77 25.50 -21.71
N TYR A 449 8.04 24.31 -22.27
CA TYR A 449 8.84 24.21 -23.50
C TYR A 449 7.95 24.22 -24.74
N SER A 450 6.89 23.42 -24.79
CA SER A 450 6.00 23.36 -25.96
C SER A 450 4.91 24.44 -25.95
N GLY A 451 4.50 24.90 -24.77
CA GLY A 451 3.35 25.78 -24.61
C GLY A 451 2.00 25.08 -24.75
N ASP A 452 1.97 23.75 -24.84
CA ASP A 452 0.73 22.98 -24.95
C ASP A 452 -0.02 22.93 -23.61
N GLU A 453 -1.35 22.80 -23.66
CA GLU A 453 -2.12 22.42 -22.48
C GLU A 453 -1.97 20.93 -22.18
N PHE A 454 -1.68 20.61 -20.92
CA PHE A 454 -1.43 19.26 -20.46
C PHE A 454 -2.22 18.96 -19.19
N GLY A 455 -2.71 17.72 -19.11
CA GLY A 455 -3.47 17.16 -18.00
C GLY A 455 -3.20 15.66 -17.89
N VAL A 456 -3.32 15.10 -16.70
CA VAL A 456 -3.08 13.67 -16.43
C VAL A 456 -4.40 12.91 -16.49
N PRO A 457 -4.53 11.81 -17.24
CA PRO A 457 -5.80 11.10 -17.38
C PRO A 457 -6.11 10.17 -16.19
N GLN A 458 -7.39 9.86 -15.96
CA GLN A 458 -7.87 9.03 -14.84
C GLN A 458 -7.45 7.55 -14.93
N ASN A 459 -7.19 7.06 -16.14
CA ASN A 459 -6.77 5.69 -16.39
C ASN A 459 -5.24 5.47 -16.30
N LEU A 460 -4.46 6.46 -15.84
CA LEU A 460 -3.01 6.32 -15.63
C LEU A 460 -2.66 6.05 -14.16
N TYR A 461 -2.10 4.90 -13.84
CA TYR A 461 -1.67 4.54 -12.50
C TYR A 461 -0.18 4.76 -12.34
N ILE A 462 0.26 5.25 -11.18
CA ILE A 462 1.67 5.47 -10.86
C ILE A 462 2.05 4.58 -9.67
N ILE A 463 3.08 3.75 -9.84
CA ILE A 463 3.60 2.85 -8.82
C ILE A 463 5.06 3.20 -8.56
N GLY A 464 5.34 3.80 -7.41
CA GLY A 464 6.70 4.04 -6.93
C GLY A 464 7.24 2.87 -6.11
N THR A 465 8.56 2.65 -6.13
CA THR A 465 9.26 1.88 -5.10
C THR A 465 10.22 2.79 -4.34
N MET A 466 10.38 2.56 -3.04
CA MET A 466 11.25 3.36 -2.18
C MET A 466 11.98 2.47 -1.18
N ASN A 467 13.31 2.53 -1.16
CA ASN A 467 14.10 1.99 -0.06
C ASN A 467 14.15 3.01 1.09
N THR A 468 13.82 2.58 2.30
CA THR A 468 13.84 3.46 3.48
C THR A 468 15.19 3.52 4.20
N ALA A 469 16.04 2.50 4.04
CA ALA A 469 17.39 2.47 4.63
C ALA A 469 18.39 3.49 4.03
N ASP A 470 18.11 4.02 2.83
CA ASP A 470 19.02 4.94 2.14
C ASP A 470 19.03 6.34 2.78
N ARG A 471 19.93 6.56 3.75
CA ARG A 471 20.13 7.85 4.44
C ARG A 471 20.66 8.97 3.55
N SER A 472 21.16 8.65 2.35
CA SER A 472 21.74 9.60 1.39
C SER A 472 20.70 10.36 0.55
N ILE A 473 19.41 10.12 0.81
CA ILE A 473 18.32 10.58 -0.03
C ILE A 473 17.54 11.71 0.67
N ALA A 474 17.13 12.71 -0.11
CA ALA A 474 16.28 13.79 0.38
C ALA A 474 14.92 13.22 0.85
N PRO A 475 14.42 13.62 2.03
CA PRO A 475 13.12 13.17 2.49
C PRO A 475 12.04 13.55 1.47
N ILE A 476 11.09 12.65 1.22
CA ILE A 476 9.94 12.95 0.36
C ILE A 476 9.19 14.14 0.95
N ASP A 477 8.99 15.18 0.15
CA ASP A 477 8.24 16.37 0.54
C ASP A 477 6.82 15.98 0.99
N THR A 478 6.36 16.61 2.07
CA THR A 478 4.96 16.58 2.54
C THR A 478 3.93 16.72 1.41
N ALA A 479 4.23 17.55 0.41
CA ALA A 479 3.37 17.76 -0.74
C ALA A 479 3.30 16.51 -1.64
N LEU A 480 4.36 15.73 -1.78
CA LEU A 480 4.31 14.44 -2.48
C LEU A 480 3.62 13.39 -1.61
N ARG A 481 3.92 13.38 -0.31
CA ARG A 481 3.36 12.39 0.61
C ARG A 481 1.83 12.37 0.60
N ARG A 482 1.16 13.51 0.48
CA ARG A 482 -0.31 13.59 0.42
C ARG A 482 -0.93 13.08 -0.90
N ARG A 483 -0.12 12.82 -1.93
CA ARG A 483 -0.56 12.49 -3.30
C ARG A 483 -0.38 11.03 -3.66
N PHE A 484 0.34 10.29 -2.84
CA PHE A 484 0.59 8.86 -2.97
C PHE A 484 0.04 8.12 -1.75
N VAL A 485 -0.51 6.93 -1.98
CA VAL A 485 -0.76 5.95 -0.92
C VAL A 485 0.54 5.21 -0.64
N PHE A 486 0.97 5.16 0.62
CA PHE A 486 2.21 4.49 1.03
C PHE A 486 1.87 3.10 1.54
N GLU A 487 2.31 2.07 0.82
CA GLU A 487 2.13 0.67 1.19
C GLU A 487 3.46 0.10 1.67
N GLU A 488 3.51 -0.28 2.95
CA GLU A 488 4.72 -0.84 3.54
C GLU A 488 4.92 -2.30 3.11
N MET A 489 6.12 -2.61 2.68
CA MET A 489 6.60 -3.96 2.40
C MET A 489 7.62 -4.35 3.44
N ALA A 490 7.14 -4.83 4.58
CA ALA A 490 7.97 -5.30 5.68
C ALA A 490 8.63 -6.66 5.36
N PRO A 491 9.74 -7.01 6.03
CA PRO A 491 10.30 -8.35 5.95
C PRO A 491 9.29 -9.43 6.38
N ASN A 492 8.92 -10.29 5.44
CA ASN A 492 8.05 -11.44 5.71
C ASN A 492 8.86 -12.74 5.92
N SER A 493 9.08 -13.14 7.18
CA SER A 493 9.76 -14.39 7.57
C SER A 493 8.98 -15.65 7.18
N SER A 494 7.64 -15.60 7.12
CA SER A 494 6.79 -16.74 6.78
C SER A 494 7.01 -17.30 5.36
N LEU A 495 7.70 -16.54 4.49
CA LEU A 495 8.15 -17.02 3.17
C LEU A 495 9.34 -17.99 3.27
N LEU A 496 10.02 -18.02 4.42
CA LEU A 496 11.22 -18.81 4.69
C LEU A 496 10.96 -20.01 5.62
N SER A 497 9.69 -20.32 5.92
CA SER A 497 9.36 -21.42 6.84
C SER A 497 9.93 -22.75 6.34
N LYS A 498 10.18 -23.69 7.27
CA LYS A 498 10.74 -25.02 6.95
C LYS A 498 9.95 -25.79 5.90
N ASP A 499 8.65 -25.58 5.82
CA ASP A 499 7.78 -26.21 4.82
C ASP A 499 8.03 -25.65 3.40
N LYS A 500 8.56 -24.43 3.30
CA LYS A 500 8.88 -23.75 2.04
C LYS A 500 10.35 -23.88 1.66
N ILE A 501 11.26 -23.81 2.63
CA ILE A 501 12.70 -23.84 2.41
C ILE A 501 13.37 -24.78 3.41
N LYS A 502 14.08 -25.79 2.89
CA LYS A 502 14.91 -26.70 3.67
C LYS A 502 16.38 -26.42 3.40
N VAL A 503 17.16 -26.30 4.48
CA VAL A 503 18.60 -26.09 4.39
C VAL A 503 19.29 -27.43 4.58
N GLN A 504 19.86 -27.96 3.50
CA GLN A 504 20.58 -29.23 3.47
C GLN A 504 22.07 -29.05 3.77
N VAL A 505 22.76 -30.12 4.14
CA VAL A 505 24.22 -30.08 4.38
C VAL A 505 24.97 -29.73 3.09
N SER A 506 24.60 -30.38 1.98
CA SER A 506 25.16 -30.14 0.64
C SER A 506 24.12 -30.42 -0.43
N LYS A 507 24.42 -30.16 -1.71
CA LYS A 507 23.49 -30.44 -2.82
C LYS A 507 23.21 -31.92 -3.03
N ASP A 508 24.18 -32.77 -2.68
CA ASP A 508 24.11 -34.22 -2.85
C ASP A 508 23.61 -34.93 -1.58
N ASP A 509 23.38 -34.18 -0.49
CA ASP A 509 22.94 -34.70 0.80
C ASP A 509 21.50 -34.28 1.08
N GLU A 510 20.58 -35.25 1.17
CA GLU A 510 19.18 -35.00 1.48
C GLU A 510 18.93 -34.63 2.96
N THR A 511 19.96 -34.72 3.82
CA THR A 511 19.87 -34.44 5.25
C THR A 511 19.59 -32.95 5.51
N ASP A 512 18.47 -32.69 6.17
CA ASP A 512 18.10 -31.36 6.66
C ASP A 512 18.95 -30.99 7.89
N THR A 513 19.58 -29.82 7.85
CA THR A 513 20.34 -29.24 8.97
C THR A 513 19.44 -28.88 10.16
N GLY A 514 18.14 -28.74 9.93
CA GLY A 514 17.13 -28.30 10.89
C GLY A 514 17.25 -26.81 11.24
N ILE A 515 17.96 -26.01 10.43
CA ILE A 515 18.03 -24.56 10.57
C ILE A 515 16.69 -23.95 10.10
N GLU A 516 16.03 -23.16 10.94
CA GLU A 516 14.79 -22.46 10.60
C GLU A 516 15.11 -21.02 10.17
N LEU A 517 15.07 -20.78 8.85
CA LEU A 517 15.45 -19.49 8.25
C LEU A 517 14.47 -18.36 8.60
N ASP A 518 13.21 -18.69 8.82
CA ASP A 518 12.18 -17.80 9.33
C ASP A 518 12.55 -17.23 10.72
N LYS A 519 12.86 -18.11 11.68
CA LYS A 519 13.29 -17.70 13.04
C LYS A 519 14.62 -16.95 13.03
N LEU A 520 15.55 -17.38 12.18
CA LEU A 520 16.83 -16.70 12.02
C LEU A 520 16.65 -15.26 11.52
N LEU A 521 15.78 -15.03 10.54
CA LEU A 521 15.48 -13.69 10.04
C LEU A 521 14.78 -12.84 11.10
N GLU A 522 13.78 -13.40 11.80
CA GLU A 522 13.05 -12.73 12.88
C GLU A 522 14.00 -12.29 14.01
N ALA A 523 14.89 -13.18 14.44
CA ALA A 523 15.81 -12.89 15.52
C ALA A 523 16.84 -11.79 15.13
N ILE A 524 17.35 -11.82 13.89
CA ILE A 524 18.22 -10.76 13.37
C ILE A 524 17.48 -9.43 13.31
N ASN A 525 16.28 -9.41 12.71
CA ASN A 525 15.50 -8.18 12.55
C ASN A 525 15.05 -7.59 13.89
N THR A 526 14.67 -8.42 14.85
CA THR A 526 14.33 -7.97 16.22
C THR A 526 15.51 -7.23 16.86
N ARG A 527 16.73 -7.74 16.68
CA ARG A 527 17.93 -7.10 17.23
C ARG A 527 18.33 -5.84 16.46
N ILE A 528 18.16 -5.81 15.13
CA ILE A 528 18.38 -4.61 14.33
C ILE A 528 17.40 -3.50 14.74
N GLU A 529 16.11 -3.82 14.89
CA GLU A 529 15.09 -2.87 15.34
C GLU A 529 15.42 -2.25 16.69
N TYR A 530 15.95 -3.07 17.61
CA TYR A 530 16.33 -2.62 18.95
C TYR A 530 17.63 -1.79 18.95
N LEU A 531 18.65 -2.21 18.20
CA LEU A 531 19.97 -1.57 18.19
C LEU A 531 20.05 -0.38 17.23
N TYR A 532 19.13 -0.28 16.27
CA TYR A 532 19.16 0.72 15.22
C TYR A 532 17.77 1.30 14.93
N ASP A 533 17.01 0.73 14.00
CA ASP A 533 15.63 1.11 13.70
C ASP A 533 14.93 0.05 12.82
N ARG A 534 13.65 0.29 12.52
CA ARG A 534 12.79 -0.58 11.68
C ARG A 534 13.12 -0.53 10.19
N ASP A 535 13.61 0.60 9.70
CA ASP A 535 13.86 0.84 8.27
C ASP A 535 15.11 0.12 7.74
N HIS A 536 15.98 -0.36 8.64
CA HIS A 536 17.20 -1.11 8.31
C HIS A 536 17.06 -2.61 8.57
N THR A 537 15.84 -3.11 8.78
CA THR A 537 15.61 -4.56 8.84
C THR A 537 16.02 -5.25 7.53
N ILE A 538 16.38 -6.53 7.59
CA ILE A 538 16.79 -7.33 6.44
C ILE A 538 15.56 -8.00 5.83
N GLY A 539 15.37 -7.85 4.51
CA GLY A 539 14.31 -8.52 3.79
C GLY A 539 14.56 -10.01 3.52
N HIS A 540 13.50 -10.77 3.32
CA HIS A 540 13.57 -12.22 3.07
C HIS A 540 14.29 -12.60 1.77
N ALA A 541 14.43 -11.70 0.79
CA ALA A 541 15.08 -12.01 -0.49
C ALA A 541 16.55 -12.44 -0.34
N TYR A 542 17.22 -12.08 0.76
CA TYR A 542 18.59 -12.54 1.06
C TYR A 542 18.66 -14.04 1.36
N LEU A 543 17.55 -14.66 1.76
CA LEU A 543 17.47 -16.05 2.23
C LEU A 543 16.55 -16.95 1.38
N ILE A 544 15.72 -16.39 0.49
CA ILE A 544 14.76 -17.16 -0.34
C ILE A 544 15.41 -18.27 -1.17
N ASP A 545 16.61 -18.03 -1.70
CA ASP A 545 17.30 -18.99 -2.58
C ASP A 545 18.31 -19.89 -1.82
N VAL A 546 18.33 -19.83 -0.49
CA VAL A 546 19.26 -20.62 0.34
C VAL A 546 18.74 -22.04 0.49
N LYS A 547 19.44 -23.01 -0.11
CA LYS A 547 19.06 -24.44 -0.06
C LYS A 547 20.06 -25.31 0.67
N THR A 548 21.33 -24.90 0.70
CA THR A 548 22.40 -25.64 1.36
C THR A 548 23.08 -24.79 2.43
N LEU A 549 23.81 -25.45 3.33
CA LEU A 549 24.61 -24.77 4.34
C LEU A 549 25.65 -23.85 3.70
N ASP A 550 26.21 -24.21 2.54
CA ASP A 550 27.15 -23.35 1.82
C ASP A 550 26.48 -22.12 1.20
N ASP A 551 25.24 -22.25 0.70
CA ASP A 551 24.45 -21.09 0.26
C ASP A 551 24.19 -20.14 1.43
N LEU A 552 23.90 -20.69 2.62
CA LEU A 552 23.67 -19.91 3.84
C LEU A 552 24.95 -19.18 4.29
N LYS A 553 26.10 -19.87 4.30
CA LYS A 553 27.40 -19.26 4.57
C LYS A 553 27.68 -18.11 3.60
N PHE A 554 27.44 -18.32 2.31
CA PHE A 554 27.62 -17.28 1.29
C PHE A 554 26.69 -16.09 1.52
N ALA A 555 25.40 -16.34 1.79
CA ALA A 555 24.43 -15.28 2.09
C ALA A 555 24.89 -14.42 3.28
N PHE A 556 25.43 -15.03 4.34
CA PHE A 556 25.93 -14.31 5.49
C PHE A 556 27.23 -13.55 5.22
N LYS A 557 28.28 -14.25 4.74
CA LYS A 557 29.61 -13.67 4.53
C LYS A 557 29.62 -12.56 3.48
N ASN A 558 28.84 -12.73 2.42
CA ASN A 558 28.95 -11.89 1.23
C ASN A 558 27.81 -10.89 1.06
N LYS A 559 26.70 -11.04 1.81
CA LYS A 559 25.54 -10.15 1.68
C LYS A 559 25.09 -9.55 3.01
N ILE A 560 24.75 -10.38 4.00
CA ILE A 560 24.16 -9.92 5.26
C ILE A 560 25.18 -9.17 6.13
N ILE A 561 26.35 -9.76 6.39
CA ILE A 561 27.36 -9.10 7.25
C ILE A 561 27.87 -7.79 6.62
N PRO A 562 28.21 -7.73 5.31
CA PRO A 562 28.56 -6.46 4.68
C PRO A 562 27.45 -5.40 4.77
N LEU A 563 26.18 -5.78 4.64
CA LEU A 563 25.05 -4.87 4.81
C LEU A 563 24.96 -4.35 6.26
N LEU A 564 25.13 -5.23 7.25
CA LEU A 564 25.19 -4.83 8.65
C LEU A 564 26.37 -3.89 8.92
N ALA A 565 27.52 -4.11 8.29
CA ALA A 565 28.67 -3.21 8.40
C ALA A 565 28.37 -1.80 7.88
N GLU A 566 27.63 -1.70 6.77
CA GLU A 566 27.14 -0.42 6.27
C GLU A 566 26.14 0.24 7.23
N TYR A 567 25.16 -0.52 7.74
CA TYR A 567 24.14 0.00 8.65
C TYR A 567 24.73 0.49 9.98
N PHE A 568 25.65 -0.26 10.56
CA PHE A 568 26.26 0.07 11.84
C PHE A 568 27.54 0.90 11.70
N TYR A 569 27.85 1.45 10.51
CA TYR A 569 29.05 2.25 10.25
C TYR A 569 30.36 1.59 10.75
N GLU A 570 30.54 0.31 10.43
CA GLU A 570 31.68 -0.51 10.87
C GLU A 570 31.75 -0.71 12.41
N ASP A 571 30.64 -0.54 13.14
CA ASP A 571 30.54 -0.92 14.55
C ASP A 571 30.30 -2.42 14.70
N TRP A 572 31.40 -3.16 14.62
CA TRP A 572 31.42 -4.62 14.70
C TRP A 572 30.95 -5.21 16.02
N GLU A 573 30.92 -4.43 17.12
CA GLU A 573 30.36 -4.91 18.40
C GLU A 573 28.84 -5.02 18.30
N ASN A 574 28.18 -4.02 17.70
CA ASN A 574 26.74 -4.08 17.43
C ASN A 574 26.38 -5.16 16.40
N ILE A 575 27.22 -5.37 15.38
CA ILE A 575 27.03 -6.47 14.42
C ILE A 575 27.10 -7.84 15.13
N ASP A 576 28.07 -8.04 16.03
CA ASP A 576 28.18 -9.26 16.82
C ASP A 576 26.95 -9.47 17.74
N LEU A 577 26.42 -8.38 18.33
CA LEU A 577 25.18 -8.43 19.10
C LEU A 577 23.97 -8.85 18.23
N VAL A 578 23.84 -8.32 17.02
CA VAL A 578 22.79 -8.74 16.06
C VAL A 578 22.86 -10.24 15.76
N LEU A 579 24.08 -10.79 15.68
CA LEU A 579 24.33 -12.21 15.44
C LEU A 579 24.31 -13.07 16.72
N ASN A 580 23.86 -12.51 17.86
CA ASN A 580 23.79 -13.17 19.16
C ASN A 580 25.14 -13.67 19.69
N LYS A 581 26.24 -12.98 19.39
CA LYS A 581 27.61 -13.38 19.74
C LYS A 581 27.91 -14.84 19.38
N ASN A 582 27.40 -15.29 18.24
CA ASN A 582 27.45 -16.69 17.83
C ASN A 582 28.85 -17.18 17.41
N GLY A 583 29.86 -16.29 17.44
CA GLY A 583 31.25 -16.56 17.09
C GLY A 583 31.61 -16.29 15.63
N MET A 584 30.68 -15.75 14.81
CA MET A 584 30.97 -15.36 13.43
C MET A 584 31.74 -14.04 13.33
N ILE A 585 31.64 -13.17 14.34
CA ILE A 585 32.49 -12.00 14.52
C ILE A 585 33.43 -12.28 15.68
N GLU A 586 34.73 -12.11 15.46
CA GLU A 586 35.74 -12.34 16.50
C GLU A 586 36.65 -11.13 16.69
N GLU A 587 37.08 -10.91 17.94
CA GLU A 587 38.06 -9.87 18.27
C GLU A 587 39.43 -10.28 17.72
N GLU A 588 39.99 -9.48 16.83
CA GLU A 588 41.31 -9.69 16.27
C GLU A 588 42.37 -9.20 17.27
N LYS A 589 43.27 -10.11 17.66
CA LYS A 589 44.44 -9.73 18.47
C LYS A 589 45.31 -8.77 17.66
N SER A 590 45.36 -7.51 18.11
CA SER A 590 46.17 -6.49 17.47
C SER A 590 47.61 -6.96 17.32
N ASN A 591 48.16 -6.92 16.09
CA ASN A 591 49.57 -7.19 15.89
C ASN A 591 50.41 -6.06 16.50
N SER A 592 50.80 -6.26 17.75
CA SER A 592 51.53 -5.27 18.56
C SER A 592 52.87 -4.86 17.94
N ASP A 593 53.41 -5.62 16.98
CA ASP A 593 54.69 -5.32 16.36
C ASP A 593 54.69 -4.01 15.58
N TYR A 594 53.56 -3.62 14.99
CA TYR A 594 53.41 -2.38 14.21
C TYR A 594 52.81 -1.23 15.04
N LEU A 595 52.42 -1.48 16.29
CA LEU A 595 51.72 -0.52 17.15
C LEU A 595 52.61 0.09 18.24
N LYS A 596 53.91 -0.25 18.26
CA LYS A 596 54.88 0.13 19.32
C LYS A 596 55.01 1.65 19.54
N ASN A 597 54.73 2.47 18.52
CA ASN A 597 54.80 3.93 18.59
C ASN A 597 53.43 4.62 18.76
N ILE A 598 52.33 3.85 18.82
CA ILE A 598 50.97 4.39 19.02
C ILE A 598 50.69 4.35 20.52
N THR A 599 51.04 5.42 21.22
CA THR A 599 51.05 5.47 22.69
C THR A 599 49.69 5.74 23.34
N LYS A 600 48.57 5.80 22.60
CA LYS A 600 47.23 5.96 23.18
C LYS A 600 46.12 5.75 22.16
N ILE A 601 45.55 4.54 22.15
CA ILE A 601 44.11 4.36 21.90
C ILE A 601 43.66 3.29 22.92
N ASN A 602 43.28 3.72 24.13
CA ASN A 602 42.72 2.79 25.11
C ASN A 602 41.36 2.29 24.63
N GLY A 603 41.18 0.97 24.57
CA GLY A 603 39.87 0.34 24.45
C GLY A 603 39.31 0.14 23.04
N LYS A 604 40.03 0.49 21.97
CA LYS A 604 39.56 0.21 20.59
C LYS A 604 39.86 -1.25 20.23
N LYS A 605 38.82 -2.08 20.24
CA LYS A 605 38.86 -3.46 19.76
C LYS A 605 38.85 -3.48 18.24
N ILE A 606 39.60 -4.40 17.65
CA ILE A 606 39.54 -4.69 16.22
C ILE A 606 38.75 -5.98 16.09
N TYR A 607 37.83 -6.02 15.15
CA TYR A 607 37.02 -7.20 14.88
C TYR A 607 37.26 -7.66 13.45
N LYS A 608 37.05 -8.95 13.22
CA LYS A 608 37.02 -9.53 11.89
C LYS A 608 35.93 -10.57 11.79
N VAL A 609 35.50 -10.85 10.57
CA VAL A 609 34.66 -12.01 10.27
C VAL A 609 35.51 -13.26 10.44
N SER A 610 35.07 -14.19 11.29
CA SER A 610 35.79 -15.43 11.59
C SER A 610 35.86 -16.33 10.36
N ASP A 611 37.01 -16.98 10.12
CA ASP A 611 37.13 -18.05 9.12
C ASP A 611 36.51 -19.38 9.61
N LYS A 612 36.36 -19.52 10.93
CA LYS A 612 35.76 -20.66 11.65
C LYS A 612 34.35 -20.31 12.12
N ASN A 613 33.65 -21.20 12.81
CA ASN A 613 32.32 -20.93 13.41
C ASN A 613 31.17 -20.73 12.39
N TRP A 614 31.21 -21.51 11.30
CA TRP A 614 30.21 -21.54 10.23
C TRP A 614 29.43 -22.87 10.19
N GLU A 615 29.34 -23.54 11.33
CA GLU A 615 28.66 -24.82 11.49
C GLU A 615 27.16 -24.61 11.79
N ILE A 616 26.36 -25.68 11.66
CA ILE A 616 24.91 -25.66 11.93
C ILE A 616 24.61 -25.07 13.31
N ALA A 617 25.43 -25.40 14.32
CA ALA A 617 25.26 -24.91 15.69
C ALA A 617 25.38 -23.37 15.80
N ASN A 618 26.26 -22.74 15.01
CA ASN A 618 26.46 -21.28 15.01
C ASN A 618 25.28 -20.53 14.39
N PHE A 619 24.60 -21.12 13.40
CA PHE A 619 23.37 -20.53 12.87
C PHE A 619 22.19 -20.68 13.83
N LYS A 620 22.04 -21.85 14.48
CA LYS A 620 20.99 -22.09 15.49
C LYS A 620 21.10 -21.15 16.70
N LYS A 621 22.32 -20.97 17.21
CA LYS A 621 22.91 -19.63 17.42
C LYS A 621 22.01 -18.44 17.67
N ILE A 622 21.57 -17.95 16.53
CA ILE A 622 21.05 -16.62 16.31
C ILE A 622 19.63 -16.52 16.88
N TYR A 623 18.87 -17.62 16.93
CA TYR A 623 17.48 -17.62 17.37
C TYR A 623 17.20 -18.53 18.57
N ASP A 624 18.19 -19.28 19.06
CA ASP A 624 18.07 -20.09 20.27
C ASP A 624 19.02 -19.58 21.37
N ASP A 625 18.48 -18.72 22.24
CA ASP A 625 19.20 -18.13 23.36
C ASP A 625 19.63 -19.16 24.43
N ASN A 626 19.17 -20.41 24.33
CA ASN A 626 19.53 -21.48 25.27
C ASN A 626 20.78 -22.26 24.85
N VAL A 627 21.33 -22.05 23.65
CA VAL A 627 22.51 -22.79 23.15
C VAL A 627 23.81 -22.24 23.75
N ASN A 628 24.11 -22.69 24.97
CA ASN A 628 25.40 -22.46 25.63
C ASN A 628 26.51 -23.34 25.01
N LEU A 629 27.59 -22.73 24.52
CA LEU A 629 28.76 -23.45 23.97
C LEU A 629 29.78 -23.88 25.05
N SER A 630 29.32 -24.31 26.22
CA SER A 630 30.22 -24.74 27.31
C SER A 630 30.44 -26.25 27.39
N LYS A 631 30.07 -27.04 26.37
CA LYS A 631 30.42 -28.47 26.29
C LYS A 631 30.77 -28.91 24.87
N LYS A 632 32.05 -28.77 24.49
CA LYS A 632 32.85 -29.75 23.74
C LYS A 632 34.25 -29.21 23.46
N ILE A 633 35.14 -29.42 24.43
CA ILE A 633 36.55 -29.69 24.19
C ILE A 633 36.90 -30.84 25.14
N GLU A 634 36.49 -32.06 24.79
CA GLU A 634 37.27 -33.23 25.19
C GLU A 634 38.36 -33.34 24.13
N VAL A 635 39.53 -32.80 24.45
CA VAL A 635 40.76 -33.15 23.73
C VAL A 635 41.14 -34.54 24.22
N ASP A 636 41.22 -35.47 23.27
CA ASP A 636 41.91 -36.74 23.37
C ASP A 636 43.20 -36.57 24.20
N LYS A 637 43.19 -37.12 25.42
CA LYS A 637 44.41 -37.47 26.15
C LYS A 637 44.57 -38.97 26.04
N THR A 638 45.02 -39.41 24.87
CA THR A 638 45.78 -40.64 24.74
C THR A 638 47.06 -40.30 24.00
N ASP A 639 48.15 -40.79 24.56
CA ASP A 639 49.53 -40.79 24.09
C ASP A 639 50.47 -39.76 24.75
N ASP A 640 51.59 -40.31 25.24
CA ASP A 640 52.76 -39.71 25.89
C ASP A 640 52.77 -39.64 27.44
N VAL A 641 52.79 -40.81 28.07
CA VAL A 641 53.66 -41.07 29.22
C VAL A 641 54.43 -42.37 28.96
N ASN A 642 55.60 -42.25 28.32
CA ASN A 642 56.68 -43.23 28.42
C ASN A 642 58.01 -42.55 28.08
N SER A 643 58.66 -42.00 29.09
CA SER A 643 60.12 -42.03 29.26
C SER A 643 60.53 -41.24 30.51
N ASN A 644 61.46 -41.84 31.26
CA ASN A 644 62.32 -41.26 32.30
C ASN A 644 61.98 -41.54 33.77
N GLU A 645 62.05 -42.82 34.14
CA GLU A 645 62.90 -43.35 35.23
C GLU A 645 64.06 -44.06 34.50
N GLU A 646 65.36 -44.01 34.82
CA GLU A 646 66.16 -43.74 36.01
C GLU A 646 67.64 -43.56 35.56
N GLN A 647 68.47 -42.94 36.43
CA GLN A 647 69.95 -42.87 36.46
C GLN A 647 70.70 -41.80 35.66
#